data_AF-A0A840UWN1-F1
#
_entry.id   AF-A0A840UWN1-F1
#
_cell.length_a   1.000
_cell.length_b   1.000
_cell.length_c   1.000
_cell.angle_alpha   90.00
_cell.angle_beta   90.00
_cell.angle_gamma   90.00
#
_symmetry.space_group_name_H-M   'P 1'
#
loop_
_entity.id
_entity.type
_entity.pdbx_description
1 polymer ?
#
loop_
_entity_poly.entity_id
_entity_poly.type
_entity_poly.pdbx_seq_one_letter_code
_entity_poly.pdbx_strand_id
1 'polypeptide(L)'
;MFKIFMGFILATIIFMMGKIAHNIYSFKYNITEFSNGVLSLASKCNVDISSVIKWYYVFLLILCPILIYCINKLGLFNFFKGKINVNININRIKISSMGFFIFVSLLLLNNLYFNVKYSMDMLGMTILLLLGLLASYCIGYKCKDKELYSKIYIAWLIAGTACNYLFMIIYNEFFNAYGYKSFYIVCYIILFAIIAYLYGVNSQNNKKILYIIFPLTIVSIIILIEIEVIYALRINNIFFSANILLIMTYILGFLLCIYRWKNFNNIKNKNGNIFVYATIGFLSQSHMRILGAVHNIDFFEGANHGIAIYDFINNNVIPILGNFDAHMLSSSLWGILYYLVTNDAIGALFIPYSYINSILIFMFLFFVLRRFITERETYILIFLLPALRIYTHTYFLGLGLILYFAYWIKSKKIYMADVIYALLFWCSFIYKLDIGASFGIAFIVCAVLYLIINKYYSRLKIFILCQLSVFFLMMLILYLISIHLNLNIGILYSNIMPLITSNQNWAYGVLGDKIHVLCVYFILPIIIMGLLFNKIKYTKKSVYEIWIIIYIYIAYILNVPRSIVRHNLMEHSIIGYGLAVLLFSLLCIDSQKKYKAIFLAVIFTLISYFMQINIQPYAFDCLKMVNNQIKILNNSKITYVFKPIEKDKILIKDLKGFFDNNLSDNETYLDFTNQTFLYAFLNRKNPVYINQSPALVNGEKGQENFLKEIKNKDIPFVLMPYIVKQEDRRYSCFFYLDSVLNTDRYYLITEYICKNYRPLCIIDDMIIWCKKDEFNTRINHIMNEKHVRLVNTYDYNKAEYYNHELGFIPFIWCNYDRKNSQNSKIIYDFEKHKIASNIYILNDNSIDENKGKYMILRVDSKIEGNCDLTIEKKNAKEKIKYNFRLVTGNHFYKIRCSSDILWYDKEKSVIKTNVGNMAQVEEFYLVNE
;
A
#
# COMPACT_ATOMS: atom_id res chain seq x y z
N MET A 1 -15.57 45.90 0.70
CA MET A 1 -14.18 45.99 1.23
C MET A 1 -13.86 44.97 2.31
N PHE A 2 -14.52 44.94 3.48
CA PHE A 2 -14.18 43.99 4.58
C PHE A 2 -14.05 42.51 4.14
N LYS A 3 -14.92 42.05 3.23
CA LYS A 3 -14.87 40.69 2.67
C LYS A 3 -13.61 40.41 1.82
N ILE A 4 -13.17 41.41 1.06
CA ILE A 4 -11.97 41.34 0.21
C ILE A 4 -10.73 41.35 1.10
N PHE A 5 -10.74 42.19 2.14
CA PHE A 5 -9.68 42.25 3.16
C PHE A 5 -9.52 40.92 3.93
N MET A 6 -10.62 40.30 4.36
CA MET A 6 -10.56 38.98 5.02
C MET A 6 -10.11 37.85 4.07
N GLY A 7 -10.50 37.92 2.79
CA GLY A 7 -9.97 37.03 1.75
C GLY A 7 -8.47 37.20 1.56
N PHE A 8 -7.97 38.43 1.60
CA PHE A 8 -6.55 38.74 1.52
C PHE A 8 -5.77 38.24 2.74
N ILE A 9 -6.32 38.40 3.96
CA ILE A 9 -5.72 37.83 5.18
C ILE A 9 -5.65 36.30 5.10
N LEU A 10 -6.72 35.64 4.66
CA LEU A 10 -6.73 34.19 4.52
C LEU A 10 -5.73 33.72 3.46
N ALA A 11 -5.66 34.39 2.30
CA ALA A 11 -4.68 34.09 1.27
C ALA A 11 -3.25 34.31 1.78
N THR A 12 -3.02 35.35 2.58
CA THR A 12 -1.72 35.65 3.19
C THR A 12 -1.34 34.58 4.22
N ILE A 13 -2.28 34.14 5.06
CA ILE A 13 -2.09 33.03 6.01
C ILE A 13 -1.76 31.75 5.24
N ILE A 14 -2.54 31.40 4.20
CA ILE A 14 -2.27 30.23 3.35
C ILE A 14 -0.91 30.34 2.67
N PHE A 15 -0.50 31.52 2.21
CA PHE A 15 0.80 31.75 1.60
C PHE A 15 1.96 31.64 2.60
N MET A 16 1.82 32.24 3.78
CA MET A 16 2.79 32.08 4.88
C MET A 16 2.90 30.63 5.31
N MET A 17 1.79 29.89 5.30
CA MET A 17 1.77 28.46 5.59
C MET A 17 2.36 27.64 4.46
N GLY A 18 2.13 28.03 3.21
CA GLY A 18 2.85 27.54 2.04
C GLY A 18 4.36 27.70 2.23
N LYS A 19 4.81 28.84 2.76
CA LYS A 19 6.21 29.11 3.06
C LYS A 19 6.73 28.33 4.27
N ILE A 20 5.96 28.19 5.36
CA ILE A 20 6.35 27.38 6.53
C ILE A 20 6.40 25.90 6.17
N ALA A 21 5.40 25.37 5.46
CA ALA A 21 5.37 24.00 4.98
C ALA A 21 6.44 23.76 3.93
N HIS A 22 6.68 24.72 3.03
CA HIS A 22 7.82 24.70 2.13
C HIS A 22 9.11 24.64 2.92
N ASN A 23 9.29 25.45 3.97
CA ASN A 23 10.47 25.41 4.82
C ASN A 23 10.59 24.09 5.59
N ILE A 24 9.51 23.54 6.14
CA ILE A 24 9.50 22.23 6.82
C ILE A 24 9.87 21.12 5.84
N TYR A 25 9.44 21.21 4.58
CA TYR A 25 9.74 20.24 3.53
C TYR A 25 11.11 20.46 2.87
N SER A 26 11.55 21.71 2.75
CA SER A 26 12.81 22.10 2.13
C SER A 26 13.98 22.02 3.10
N PHE A 27 13.71 22.01 4.41
CA PHE A 27 14.67 21.53 5.39
C PHE A 27 14.93 20.06 5.06
N LYS A 28 16.06 19.81 4.39
CA LYS A 28 16.61 18.47 4.33
C LYS A 28 16.92 18.08 5.77
N TYR A 29 16.09 17.24 6.36
CA TYR A 29 16.40 16.59 7.63
C TYR A 29 17.51 15.58 7.35
N ASN A 30 18.74 16.07 7.35
CA ASN A 30 19.91 15.25 7.08
C ASN A 30 20.06 14.21 8.19
N ILE A 31 20.61 13.06 7.83
CA ILE A 31 20.94 12.03 8.80
C ILE A 31 22.04 12.58 9.71
N THR A 32 21.78 12.52 11.01
CA THR A 32 22.72 12.91 12.07
C THR A 32 23.21 11.72 12.89
N GLU A 33 22.59 10.56 12.71
CA GLU A 33 22.96 9.30 13.35
C GLU A 33 22.71 8.13 12.39
N PHE A 34 23.73 7.28 12.20
CA PHE A 34 23.69 6.13 11.29
C PHE A 34 24.05 4.80 11.96
N SER A 35 23.74 4.66 13.25
CA SER A 35 24.15 3.50 14.07
C SER A 35 23.60 2.15 13.60
N ASN A 36 22.47 2.14 12.89
CA ASN A 36 21.79 0.91 12.47
C ASN A 36 22.22 0.43 11.08
N GLY A 37 23.08 1.18 10.38
CA GLY A 37 23.61 0.79 9.06
C GLY A 37 22.54 0.55 7.99
N VAL A 38 21.42 1.29 8.02
CA VAL A 38 20.29 1.08 7.10
C VAL A 38 20.59 1.75 5.75
N LEU A 39 20.97 0.96 4.75
CA LEU A 39 21.22 1.43 3.40
C LEU A 39 19.92 1.41 2.58
N SER A 40 19.30 2.57 2.40
CA SER A 40 18.03 2.72 1.69
C SER A 40 18.07 3.91 0.73
N LEU A 41 17.01 4.08 -0.06
CA LEU A 41 16.87 5.25 -0.94
C LEU A 41 16.85 6.58 -0.16
N ALA A 42 16.22 6.62 1.02
CA ALA A 42 16.28 7.78 1.90
C ALA A 42 17.71 8.06 2.38
N SER A 43 18.48 7.02 2.76
CA SER A 43 19.88 7.16 3.15
C SER A 43 20.76 7.63 1.97
N LYS A 44 20.53 7.10 0.76
CA LYS A 44 21.18 7.54 -0.49
C LYS A 44 20.96 9.03 -0.77
N CYS A 45 19.81 9.57 -0.35
CA CYS A 45 19.43 10.97 -0.49
C CYS A 45 19.78 11.86 0.73
N ASN A 46 20.42 11.31 1.77
CA ASN A 46 20.65 11.99 3.06
C ASN A 46 19.37 12.51 3.73
N VAL A 47 18.34 11.67 3.83
CA VAL A 47 17.07 12.01 4.47
C VAL A 47 16.83 11.10 5.68
N ASP A 48 16.71 11.70 6.85
CA ASP A 48 16.24 11.07 8.08
C ASP A 48 14.72 11.11 8.15
N ILE A 49 14.09 9.98 7.84
CA ILE A 49 12.64 9.89 7.82
C ILE A 49 12.03 10.01 9.23
N SER A 50 12.75 9.62 10.27
CA SER A 50 12.28 9.72 11.65
C SER A 50 12.12 11.18 12.05
N SER A 51 13.06 12.02 11.65
CA SER A 51 12.97 13.47 11.80
C SER A 51 11.81 14.08 10.99
N VAL A 52 11.60 13.65 9.75
CA VAL A 52 10.45 14.08 8.93
C VAL A 52 9.12 13.76 9.64
N ILE A 53 8.96 12.53 10.12
CA ILE A 53 7.76 12.09 10.85
C ILE A 53 7.57 12.91 12.14
N LYS A 54 8.64 13.10 12.92
CA LYS A 54 8.61 13.89 14.16
C LYS A 54 8.14 15.33 13.90
N TRP A 55 8.73 16.01 12.92
CA TRP A 55 8.35 17.38 12.59
C TRP A 55 6.94 17.48 12.01
N TYR A 56 6.52 16.47 11.27
CA TYR A 56 5.14 16.38 10.83
C TYR A 56 4.15 16.21 11.99
N TYR A 57 4.50 15.44 13.03
CA TYR A 57 3.72 15.39 14.26
C TYR A 57 3.69 16.72 15.01
N VAL A 58 4.82 17.43 15.11
CA VAL A 58 4.86 18.78 15.69
C VAL A 58 3.92 19.71 14.93
N PHE A 59 3.94 19.64 13.61
CA PHE A 59 3.02 20.41 12.77
C PHE A 59 1.56 20.05 13.05
N LEU A 60 1.18 18.77 13.01
CA LEU A 60 -0.21 18.34 13.19
C LEU A 60 -0.75 18.57 14.61
N LEU A 61 0.05 18.30 15.65
CA LEU A 61 -0.43 18.30 17.04
C LEU A 61 -0.26 19.65 17.74
N ILE A 62 0.64 20.53 17.24
CA ILE A 62 0.94 21.81 17.88
C ILE A 62 0.60 22.97 16.93
N LEU A 63 1.24 23.04 15.76
CA LEU A 63 1.10 24.20 14.87
C LEU A 63 -0.33 24.29 14.28
N CYS A 64 -0.88 23.20 13.78
CA CYS A 64 -2.26 23.13 13.26
C CYS A 64 -3.30 23.63 14.26
N PRO A 65 -3.39 23.13 15.51
CA PRO A 65 -4.34 23.64 16.49
C PRO A 65 -4.16 25.12 16.81
N ILE A 66 -2.92 25.60 16.96
CA ILE A 66 -2.64 27.03 17.20
C ILE A 66 -3.15 27.87 16.03
N LEU A 67 -2.85 27.47 14.79
CA LEU A 67 -3.31 28.15 13.59
C LEU A 67 -4.83 28.20 13.52
N ILE A 68 -5.50 27.09 13.81
CA ILE A 68 -6.97 27.01 13.81
C ILE A 68 -7.56 27.91 14.89
N TYR A 69 -6.97 27.92 16.08
CA TYR A 69 -7.36 28.82 17.15
C TYR A 69 -7.24 30.29 16.71
N CYS A 70 -6.12 30.67 16.08
CA CYS A 70 -5.91 32.00 15.52
C CYS A 70 -6.93 32.34 14.42
N ILE A 71 -7.15 31.46 13.44
CA ILE A 71 -8.14 31.62 12.36
C ILE A 71 -9.54 31.80 12.94
N ASN A 72 -9.88 31.06 14.00
CA ASN A 72 -11.18 31.16 14.66
C ASN A 72 -11.33 32.46 15.46
N LYS A 73 -10.27 32.91 16.16
CA LYS A 73 -10.23 34.21 16.84
C LYS A 73 -10.35 35.39 15.89
N LEU A 74 -9.74 35.30 14.71
CA LEU A 74 -9.88 36.27 13.63
C LEU A 74 -11.28 36.29 12.98
N GLY A 75 -12.18 35.37 13.36
CA GLY A 75 -13.55 35.33 12.84
C GLY A 75 -13.66 34.87 11.38
N LEU A 76 -12.59 34.36 10.78
CA LEU A 76 -12.58 33.85 9.40
C LEU A 76 -13.58 32.70 9.19
N PHE A 77 -13.83 31.88 10.21
CA PHE A 77 -14.87 30.86 10.12
C PHE A 77 -16.29 31.42 10.29
N ASN A 78 -16.45 32.53 10.99
CA ASN A 78 -17.75 33.23 11.09
C ASN A 78 -18.13 33.90 9.76
N PHE A 79 -17.15 34.24 8.93
CA PHE A 79 -17.35 34.74 7.57
C PHE A 79 -18.08 33.72 6.67
N PHE A 80 -17.65 32.45 6.70
CA PHE A 80 -18.34 31.36 5.99
C PHE A 80 -19.74 31.07 6.56
N LYS A 81 -19.96 31.40 7.84
CA LYS A 81 -21.21 31.05 8.54
C LYS A 81 -22.37 32.02 8.28
N GLY A 82 -22.11 33.20 7.71
CA GLY A 82 -23.18 34.12 7.31
C GLY A 82 -24.23 34.37 8.39
N LYS A 83 -23.81 34.81 9.59
CA LYS A 83 -24.68 35.54 10.53
C LYS A 83 -24.86 37.00 10.05
N ILE A 84 -25.04 37.19 8.75
CA ILE A 84 -25.59 38.43 8.22
C ILE A 84 -27.08 38.19 8.23
N ASN A 85 -27.78 38.90 9.11
CA ASN A 85 -29.24 38.86 9.32
C ASN A 85 -29.97 39.51 8.12
N VAL A 86 -29.58 39.15 6.91
CA VAL A 86 -30.16 39.62 5.67
C VAL A 86 -31.00 38.47 5.16
N ASN A 87 -32.30 38.74 5.08
CA ASN A 87 -33.40 37.86 4.69
C ASN A 87 -33.30 37.43 3.21
N ILE A 88 -32.16 36.86 2.80
CA ILE A 88 -31.86 36.49 1.43
C ILE A 88 -31.64 34.98 1.36
N ASN A 89 -32.72 34.30 0.95
CA ASN A 89 -32.81 32.89 0.58
C ASN A 89 -31.88 32.48 -0.59
N ILE A 90 -31.01 33.38 -1.07
CA ILE A 90 -30.17 33.26 -2.28
C ILE A 90 -28.66 33.15 -1.94
N ASN A 91 -28.22 33.47 -0.71
CA ASN A 91 -26.78 33.56 -0.39
C ASN A 91 -26.08 32.23 -0.03
N ARG A 92 -26.81 31.12 0.18
CA ARG A 92 -26.19 29.80 0.36
C ARG A 92 -25.68 29.16 -0.95
N ILE A 93 -26.20 29.60 -2.09
CA ILE A 93 -25.81 29.13 -3.44
C ILE A 93 -24.57 29.89 -3.96
N LYS A 94 -24.34 31.12 -3.49
CA LYS A 94 -23.18 31.94 -3.87
C LYS A 94 -21.85 31.44 -3.29
N ILE A 95 -21.85 30.84 -2.09
CA ILE A 95 -20.62 30.33 -1.47
C ILE A 95 -20.17 29.01 -2.13
N SER A 96 -21.11 28.14 -2.53
CA SER A 96 -20.78 26.91 -3.27
C SER A 96 -20.33 27.20 -4.71
N SER A 97 -20.91 28.20 -5.37
CA SER A 97 -20.49 28.62 -6.72
C SER A 97 -19.15 29.36 -6.73
N MET A 98 -18.84 30.13 -5.68
CA MET A 98 -17.55 30.83 -5.56
C MET A 98 -16.40 29.87 -5.20
N GLY A 99 -16.64 28.87 -4.34
CA GLY A 99 -15.70 27.76 -4.13
C GLY A 99 -15.48 26.92 -5.40
N PHE A 100 -16.54 26.73 -6.18
CA PHE A 100 -16.48 26.07 -7.49
C PHE A 100 -15.73 26.90 -8.55
N PHE A 101 -15.88 28.23 -8.57
CA PHE A 101 -15.14 29.11 -9.50
C PHE A 101 -13.65 29.21 -9.16
N ILE A 102 -13.31 29.30 -7.87
CA ILE A 102 -11.90 29.23 -7.42
C ILE A 102 -11.31 27.89 -7.83
N PHE A 103 -12.08 26.81 -7.72
CA PHE A 103 -11.70 25.46 -8.14
C PHE A 103 -11.51 25.32 -9.66
N VAL A 104 -12.42 25.85 -10.49
CA VAL A 104 -12.29 25.87 -11.96
C VAL A 104 -11.08 26.71 -12.39
N SER A 105 -10.81 27.80 -11.68
CA SER A 105 -9.65 28.65 -11.93
C SER A 105 -8.33 27.93 -11.61
N LEU A 106 -8.29 27.14 -10.52
CA LEU A 106 -7.14 26.30 -10.16
C LEU A 106 -6.92 25.14 -11.16
N LEU A 107 -8.00 24.54 -11.67
CA LEU A 107 -7.96 23.53 -12.74
C LEU A 107 -7.40 24.08 -14.05
N LEU A 108 -7.88 25.26 -14.47
CA LEU A 108 -7.42 25.93 -15.69
C LEU A 108 -5.97 26.39 -15.58
N LEU A 109 -5.56 26.93 -14.43
CA LEU A 109 -4.16 27.32 -14.18
C LEU A 109 -3.21 26.11 -14.18
N ASN A 110 -3.65 24.95 -13.69
CA ASN A 110 -2.82 23.74 -13.67
C ASN A 110 -2.66 23.11 -15.07
N ASN A 111 -3.71 23.11 -15.88
CA ASN A 111 -3.64 22.59 -17.26
C ASN A 111 -2.80 23.49 -18.19
N LEU A 112 -2.79 24.80 -17.95
CA LEU A 112 -1.99 25.75 -18.75
C LEU A 112 -0.48 25.67 -18.44
N TYR A 113 -0.10 25.20 -17.24
CA TYR A 113 1.31 25.20 -16.80
C TYR A 113 2.07 23.88 -17.01
N PHE A 114 1.39 22.72 -17.09
CA PHE A 114 2.08 21.44 -16.87
C PHE A 114 2.18 20.48 -18.06
N ASN A 115 1.81 20.88 -19.28
CA ASN A 115 2.11 20.14 -20.53
C ASN A 115 1.87 18.60 -20.43
N VAL A 116 0.85 18.18 -19.68
CA VAL A 116 0.57 16.76 -19.43
C VAL A 116 -0.13 16.18 -20.66
N LYS A 117 0.50 15.19 -21.30
CA LYS A 117 0.04 14.49 -22.51
C LYS A 117 -1.33 13.78 -22.38
N TYR A 118 -1.94 13.79 -21.19
CA TYR A 118 -3.25 13.21 -20.86
C TYR A 118 -4.41 14.23 -20.86
N SER A 119 -4.21 15.39 -21.48
CA SER A 119 -5.05 16.59 -21.28
C SER A 119 -6.43 16.57 -21.94
N MET A 120 -6.67 15.81 -23.02
CA MET A 120 -7.92 15.96 -23.79
C MET A 120 -9.14 15.28 -23.15
N ASP A 121 -9.00 14.05 -22.64
CA ASP A 121 -10.12 13.31 -22.04
C ASP A 121 -10.56 13.93 -20.71
N MET A 122 -9.59 14.39 -19.93
CA MET A 122 -9.80 15.10 -18.66
C MET A 122 -10.41 16.49 -18.86
N LEU A 123 -10.01 17.21 -19.91
CA LEU A 123 -10.62 18.49 -20.28
C LEU A 123 -12.07 18.27 -20.75
N GLY A 124 -12.33 17.24 -21.56
CA GLY A 124 -13.68 16.87 -21.98
C GLY A 124 -14.61 16.52 -20.82
N MET A 125 -14.12 15.73 -19.86
CA MET A 125 -14.79 15.42 -18.59
C MET A 125 -15.14 16.68 -17.78
N THR A 126 -14.19 17.60 -17.67
CA THR A 126 -14.35 18.85 -16.92
C THR A 126 -15.35 19.78 -17.60
N ILE A 127 -15.31 19.87 -18.93
CA ILE A 127 -16.25 20.64 -19.74
C ILE A 127 -17.66 20.04 -19.67
N LEU A 128 -17.81 18.72 -19.72
CA LEU A 128 -19.11 18.05 -19.58
C LEU A 128 -19.70 18.26 -18.19
N LEU A 129 -18.91 18.15 -17.12
CA LEU A 129 -19.35 18.46 -15.75
C LEU A 129 -19.76 19.94 -15.61
N LEU A 130 -19.02 20.86 -16.24
CA LEU A 130 -19.35 22.29 -16.28
C LEU A 130 -20.66 22.57 -17.02
N LEU A 131 -20.85 21.96 -18.19
CA LEU A 131 -22.08 22.06 -18.98
C LEU A 131 -23.27 21.45 -18.24
N GLY A 132 -23.07 20.36 -17.50
CA GLY A 132 -24.08 19.76 -16.64
C GLY A 132 -24.50 20.63 -15.49
N LEU A 133 -23.53 21.25 -14.82
CA LEU A 133 -23.78 22.19 -13.74
C LEU A 133 -24.48 23.46 -14.24
N LEU A 134 -24.08 23.98 -15.41
CA LEU A 134 -24.73 25.11 -16.07
C LEU A 134 -26.16 24.77 -16.50
N ALA A 135 -26.39 23.63 -17.15
CA ALA A 135 -27.72 23.17 -17.55
C ALA A 135 -28.62 22.95 -16.33
N SER A 136 -28.10 22.30 -15.29
CA SER A 136 -28.82 22.10 -14.03
C SER A 136 -29.19 23.43 -13.38
N TYR A 137 -28.25 24.38 -13.34
CA TYR A 137 -28.46 25.73 -12.79
C TYR A 137 -29.53 26.49 -13.58
N CYS A 138 -29.46 26.49 -14.91
CA CYS A 138 -30.46 27.12 -15.78
C CYS A 138 -31.86 26.52 -15.60
N ILE A 139 -31.97 25.19 -15.49
CA ILE A 139 -33.25 24.50 -15.27
C ILE A 139 -33.78 24.76 -13.86
N GLY A 140 -32.94 24.69 -12.83
CA GLY A 140 -33.32 24.97 -11.44
C GLY A 140 -33.76 26.41 -11.21
N TYR A 141 -33.11 27.37 -11.89
CA TYR A 141 -33.49 28.78 -11.86
C TYR A 141 -34.88 29.00 -12.48
N LYS A 142 -35.22 28.30 -13.57
CA LYS A 142 -36.54 28.35 -14.20
C LYS A 142 -37.63 27.67 -13.37
N CYS A 143 -37.36 26.50 -12.80
CA CYS A 143 -38.41 25.67 -12.19
C CYS A 143 -38.81 26.10 -10.77
N LYS A 144 -38.03 26.93 -10.07
CA LYS A 144 -38.18 27.30 -8.63
C LYS A 144 -38.29 26.12 -7.64
N ASP A 145 -38.34 24.88 -8.12
CA ASP A 145 -38.43 23.65 -7.34
C ASP A 145 -37.03 23.10 -7.03
N LYS A 146 -36.63 23.27 -5.76
CA LYS A 146 -35.35 22.81 -5.21
C LYS A 146 -35.22 21.28 -5.17
N GLU A 147 -36.34 20.55 -5.20
CA GLU A 147 -36.35 19.08 -5.22
C GLU A 147 -36.11 18.55 -6.62
N LEU A 148 -36.80 19.09 -7.62
CA LEU A 148 -36.61 18.78 -9.03
C LEU A 148 -35.17 19.06 -9.48
N TYR A 149 -34.59 20.18 -9.07
CA TYR A 149 -33.17 20.51 -9.31
C TYR A 149 -32.21 19.41 -8.83
N SER A 150 -32.40 18.92 -7.60
CA SER A 150 -31.53 17.86 -7.04
C SER A 150 -31.71 16.52 -7.75
N LYS A 151 -32.92 16.23 -8.25
CA LYS A 151 -33.21 15.01 -9.01
C LYS A 151 -32.59 15.05 -10.40
N ILE A 152 -32.73 16.18 -11.10
CA ILE A 152 -32.14 16.41 -12.43
C ILE A 152 -30.61 16.36 -12.35
N TYR A 153 -30.01 17.00 -11.34
CA TYR A 153 -28.56 16.97 -11.15
C TYR A 153 -28.02 15.57 -10.85
N ILE A 154 -28.71 14.78 -10.01
CA ILE A 154 -28.34 13.37 -9.75
C ILE A 154 -28.51 12.53 -11.03
N ALA A 155 -29.59 12.72 -11.78
CA ALA A 155 -29.78 12.06 -13.06
C ALA A 155 -28.68 12.43 -14.06
N TRP A 156 -28.20 13.68 -14.03
CA TRP A 156 -27.11 14.17 -14.89
C TRP A 156 -25.74 13.64 -14.47
N LEU A 157 -25.46 13.50 -13.17
CA LEU A 157 -24.25 12.83 -12.69
C LEU A 157 -24.25 11.35 -13.07
N ILE A 158 -25.37 10.66 -12.88
CA ILE A 158 -25.53 9.26 -13.29
C ILE A 158 -25.37 9.14 -14.81
N ALA A 159 -26.01 10.00 -15.59
CA ALA A 159 -25.89 10.02 -17.05
C ALA A 159 -24.46 10.38 -17.51
N GLY A 160 -23.82 11.38 -16.91
CA GLY A 160 -22.45 11.79 -17.25
C GLY A 160 -21.40 10.73 -16.90
N THR A 161 -21.57 10.03 -15.78
CA THR A 161 -20.72 8.86 -15.44
C THR A 161 -20.98 7.67 -16.36
N ALA A 162 -22.24 7.42 -16.75
CA ALA A 162 -22.59 6.37 -17.71
C ALA A 162 -22.12 6.69 -19.15
N CYS A 163 -22.15 7.96 -19.58
CA CYS A 163 -21.63 8.41 -20.86
C CYS A 163 -20.10 8.33 -20.93
N ASN A 164 -19.40 8.65 -19.85
CA ASN A 164 -17.94 8.45 -19.77
C ASN A 164 -17.55 6.97 -19.76
N TYR A 165 -18.34 6.14 -19.08
CA TYR A 165 -18.23 4.70 -19.08
C TYR A 165 -18.36 4.12 -20.50
N LEU A 166 -19.32 4.62 -21.28
CA LEU A 166 -19.49 4.27 -22.70
C LEU A 166 -18.35 4.80 -23.59
N PHE A 167 -17.90 6.04 -23.41
CA PHE A 167 -16.82 6.63 -24.21
C PHE A 167 -15.47 5.90 -24.03
N MET A 168 -15.16 5.46 -22.81
CA MET A 168 -13.94 4.68 -22.51
C MET A 168 -13.99 3.23 -23.04
N ILE A 169 -15.17 2.59 -23.05
CA ILE A 169 -15.40 1.28 -23.70
C ILE A 169 -15.20 1.39 -25.22
N ILE A 170 -15.64 2.51 -25.80
CA ILE A 170 -15.51 2.84 -27.23
C ILE A 170 -14.06 3.15 -27.63
N TYR A 171 -13.15 3.43 -26.69
CA TYR A 171 -11.76 3.72 -27.04
C TYR A 171 -10.87 2.47 -27.07
N ASN A 172 -11.11 1.48 -26.20
CA ASN A 172 -10.16 0.39 -25.96
C ASN A 172 -10.44 -0.94 -26.70
N GLU A 173 -11.65 -1.18 -27.21
CA GLU A 173 -11.97 -2.43 -27.95
C GLU A 173 -12.59 -2.21 -29.34
N PHE A 174 -12.82 -0.97 -29.72
CA PHE A 174 -13.77 -0.61 -30.78
C PHE A 174 -13.22 -0.71 -32.21
N PHE A 175 -11.98 -1.16 -32.38
CA PHE A 175 -11.37 -1.40 -33.68
C PHE A 175 -11.51 -2.83 -34.22
N ASN A 176 -11.88 -3.84 -33.41
CA ASN A 176 -11.68 -5.24 -33.85
C ASN A 176 -12.92 -6.12 -34.05
N ALA A 177 -14.12 -5.81 -33.55
CA ALA A 177 -15.23 -6.77 -33.70
C ALA A 177 -16.63 -6.12 -33.71
N TYR A 178 -17.12 -5.86 -34.92
CA TYR A 178 -18.49 -5.58 -35.33
C TYR A 178 -19.64 -5.88 -34.32
N GLY A 179 -20.51 -4.88 -34.12
CA GLY A 179 -21.95 -5.07 -34.40
C GLY A 179 -22.98 -5.29 -33.28
N TYR A 180 -22.93 -4.59 -32.13
CA TYR A 180 -24.02 -4.65 -31.11
C TYR A 180 -24.58 -3.29 -30.65
N LYS A 181 -24.24 -2.18 -31.33
CA LYS A 181 -24.53 -0.81 -30.87
C LYS A 181 -26.01 -0.46 -30.78
N SER A 182 -26.87 -1.01 -31.63
CA SER A 182 -28.32 -0.70 -31.66
C SER A 182 -29.09 -1.33 -30.50
N PHE A 183 -28.78 -2.56 -30.11
CA PHE A 183 -29.48 -3.26 -29.03
C PHE A 183 -29.23 -2.60 -27.67
N TYR A 184 -27.99 -2.19 -27.40
CA TYR A 184 -27.65 -1.54 -26.14
C TYR A 184 -28.20 -0.12 -26.07
N ILE A 185 -28.17 0.67 -27.15
CA ILE A 185 -28.85 1.98 -27.21
C ILE A 185 -30.35 1.83 -26.94
N VAL A 186 -30.99 0.77 -27.45
CA VAL A 186 -32.39 0.46 -27.16
C VAL A 186 -32.58 0.07 -25.68
N CYS A 187 -31.73 -0.78 -25.09
CA CYS A 187 -31.77 -1.06 -23.65
C CYS A 187 -31.50 0.20 -22.80
N TYR A 188 -30.65 1.13 -23.26
CA TYR A 188 -30.36 2.41 -22.61
C TYR A 188 -31.54 3.36 -22.70
N ILE A 189 -32.17 3.47 -23.86
CA ILE A 189 -33.39 4.27 -24.07
C ILE A 189 -34.53 3.66 -23.25
N ILE A 190 -34.64 2.33 -23.16
CA ILE A 190 -35.66 1.65 -22.36
C ILE A 190 -35.39 1.83 -20.86
N LEU A 191 -34.16 1.66 -20.38
CA LEU A 191 -33.81 1.86 -18.97
C LEU A 191 -33.93 3.34 -18.57
N PHE A 192 -33.50 4.26 -19.44
CA PHE A 192 -33.65 5.70 -19.27
C PHE A 192 -35.12 6.12 -19.33
N ALA A 193 -35.90 5.59 -20.27
CA ALA A 193 -37.35 5.83 -20.35
C ALA A 193 -38.08 5.22 -19.16
N ILE A 194 -37.69 4.03 -18.67
CA ILE A 194 -38.21 3.42 -17.45
C ILE A 194 -37.87 4.28 -16.24
N ILE A 195 -36.61 4.70 -16.07
CA ILE A 195 -36.21 5.57 -14.95
C ILE A 195 -36.90 6.93 -15.04
N ALA A 196 -36.94 7.57 -16.21
CA ALA A 196 -37.58 8.86 -16.44
C ALA A 196 -39.11 8.79 -16.25
N TYR A 197 -39.77 7.75 -16.78
CA TYR A 197 -41.18 7.46 -16.57
C TYR A 197 -41.48 7.20 -15.09
N LEU A 198 -40.68 6.35 -14.43
CA LEU A 198 -40.83 6.03 -13.02
C LEU A 198 -40.56 7.22 -12.08
N TYR A 199 -39.71 8.17 -12.48
CA TYR A 199 -39.47 9.43 -11.74
C TYR A 199 -40.52 10.51 -12.02
N GLY A 200 -41.19 10.44 -13.18
CA GLY A 200 -42.37 11.27 -13.49
C GLY A 200 -43.60 10.91 -12.66
N VAL A 201 -43.63 9.71 -12.07
CA VAL A 201 -44.75 9.27 -11.21
C VAL A 201 -44.44 9.55 -9.73
N ASN A 202 -45.43 10.13 -9.04
CA ASN A 202 -45.47 10.54 -7.62
C ASN A 202 -44.50 9.83 -6.66
N SER A 203 -43.94 10.58 -5.70
CA SER A 203 -42.93 10.16 -4.71
C SER A 203 -43.20 8.86 -3.94
N GLN A 204 -44.45 8.41 -3.86
CA GLN A 204 -44.85 7.11 -3.30
C GLN A 204 -44.37 5.90 -4.14
N ASN A 205 -44.19 6.04 -5.46
CA ASN A 205 -43.73 4.95 -6.33
C ASN A 205 -42.23 4.64 -6.23
N ASN A 206 -41.42 5.53 -5.64
CA ASN A 206 -40.00 5.27 -5.37
C ASN A 206 -39.77 4.04 -4.48
N LYS A 207 -40.73 3.69 -3.61
CA LYS A 207 -40.65 2.48 -2.80
C LYS A 207 -40.81 1.24 -3.69
N LYS A 208 -41.81 1.19 -4.58
CA LYS A 208 -42.06 0.05 -5.48
C LYS A 208 -40.81 -0.34 -6.27
N ILE A 209 -40.07 0.64 -6.75
CA ILE A 209 -38.83 0.45 -7.52
C ILE A 209 -37.74 -0.25 -6.70
N LEU A 210 -37.53 0.17 -5.44
CA LEU A 210 -36.53 -0.45 -4.57
C LEU A 210 -36.86 -1.91 -4.26
N TYR A 211 -38.15 -2.25 -4.13
CA TYR A 211 -38.59 -3.63 -3.92
C TYR A 211 -38.48 -4.50 -5.17
N ILE A 212 -38.52 -3.92 -6.37
CA ILE A 212 -38.24 -4.63 -7.64
C ILE A 212 -36.74 -4.87 -7.81
N ILE A 213 -35.89 -3.93 -7.38
CA ILE A 213 -34.43 -4.06 -7.45
C ILE A 213 -33.89 -5.07 -6.42
N PHE A 214 -34.54 -5.21 -5.26
CA PHE A 214 -34.03 -6.06 -4.18
C PHE A 214 -33.84 -7.54 -4.53
N PRO A 215 -34.78 -8.22 -5.19
CA PRO A 215 -34.54 -9.58 -5.66
C PRO A 215 -33.32 -9.70 -6.58
N LEU A 216 -33.07 -8.72 -7.46
CA LEU A 216 -31.88 -8.70 -8.31
C LEU A 216 -30.58 -8.65 -7.48
N THR A 217 -30.62 -7.99 -6.32
CA THR A 217 -29.48 -7.94 -5.40
C THR A 217 -29.27 -9.25 -4.65
N ILE A 218 -30.35 -9.95 -4.28
CA ILE A 218 -30.25 -11.31 -3.71
C ILE A 218 -29.73 -12.28 -4.76
N VAL A 219 -30.23 -12.22 -6.00
CA VAL A 219 -29.75 -13.03 -7.12
C VAL A 219 -28.24 -12.88 -7.29
N SER A 220 -27.72 -11.66 -7.11
CA SER A 220 -26.27 -11.41 -7.19
C SER A 220 -25.46 -12.16 -6.12
N ILE A 221 -26.00 -12.27 -4.90
CA ILE A 221 -25.38 -13.03 -3.80
C ILE A 221 -25.51 -14.54 -4.04
N ILE A 222 -26.67 -15.00 -4.53
CA ILE A 222 -26.86 -16.42 -4.79
C ILE A 222 -25.96 -16.88 -5.93
N ILE A 223 -25.83 -16.09 -7.01
CA ILE A 223 -24.88 -16.37 -8.10
C ILE A 223 -23.46 -16.53 -7.54
N LEU A 224 -23.04 -15.69 -6.59
CA LEU A 224 -21.73 -15.84 -5.94
C LEU A 224 -21.61 -17.19 -5.21
N ILE A 225 -22.58 -17.51 -4.35
CA ILE A 225 -22.58 -18.76 -3.57
C ILE A 225 -22.58 -19.96 -4.51
N GLU A 226 -23.39 -19.93 -5.56
CA GLU A 226 -23.46 -21.02 -6.53
C GLU A 226 -22.16 -21.19 -7.31
N ILE A 227 -21.55 -20.08 -7.75
CA ILE A 227 -20.26 -20.16 -8.42
C ILE A 227 -19.21 -20.76 -7.46
N GLU A 228 -19.17 -20.36 -6.19
CA GLU A 228 -18.27 -20.95 -5.17
C GLU A 228 -18.55 -22.44 -4.95
N VAL A 229 -19.83 -22.84 -4.87
CA VAL A 229 -20.23 -24.26 -4.76
C VAL A 229 -19.80 -25.03 -6.01
N ILE A 230 -20.02 -24.49 -7.21
CA ILE A 230 -19.58 -25.08 -8.47
C ILE A 230 -18.07 -25.26 -8.46
N TYR A 231 -17.31 -24.28 -7.96
CA TYR A 231 -15.86 -24.37 -7.86
C TYR A 231 -15.44 -25.44 -6.85
N ALA A 232 -15.98 -25.44 -5.64
CA ALA A 232 -15.69 -26.45 -4.63
C ALA A 232 -16.01 -27.87 -5.14
N LEU A 233 -17.13 -28.05 -5.85
CA LEU A 233 -17.49 -29.32 -6.47
C LEU A 233 -16.52 -29.71 -7.59
N ARG A 234 -16.16 -28.78 -8.49
CA ARG A 234 -15.25 -29.04 -9.61
C ARG A 234 -13.82 -29.36 -9.16
N ILE A 235 -13.33 -28.70 -8.12
CA ILE A 235 -12.01 -29.01 -7.51
C ILE A 235 -12.00 -30.46 -6.98
N ASN A 236 -13.13 -30.92 -6.45
CA ASN A 236 -13.33 -32.30 -6.02
C ASN A 236 -13.77 -33.25 -7.15
N ASN A 237 -13.52 -32.88 -8.42
CA ASN A 237 -13.88 -33.65 -9.63
C ASN A 237 -15.37 -33.97 -9.81
N ILE A 238 -16.27 -33.21 -9.17
CA ILE A 238 -17.73 -33.31 -9.36
C ILE A 238 -18.17 -32.28 -10.40
N PHE A 239 -18.60 -32.75 -11.57
CA PHE A 239 -18.99 -31.89 -12.68
C PHE A 239 -20.48 -31.59 -12.67
N PHE A 240 -20.83 -30.33 -12.41
CA PHE A 240 -22.16 -29.77 -12.65
C PHE A 240 -22.14 -28.81 -13.84
N SER A 241 -23.21 -28.84 -14.64
CA SER A 241 -23.39 -27.83 -15.69
C SER A 241 -23.73 -26.49 -15.03
N ALA A 242 -22.91 -25.48 -15.29
CA ALA A 242 -23.12 -24.15 -14.74
C ALA A 242 -24.48 -23.56 -15.15
N ASN A 243 -24.97 -23.97 -16.33
CA ASN A 243 -26.26 -23.53 -16.87
C ASN A 243 -27.46 -23.97 -16.04
N ILE A 244 -27.46 -25.21 -15.48
CA ILE A 244 -28.59 -25.68 -14.67
C ILE A 244 -28.68 -24.90 -13.36
N LEU A 245 -27.54 -24.69 -12.70
CA LEU A 245 -27.49 -23.91 -11.46
C LEU A 245 -27.89 -22.45 -11.70
N LEU A 246 -27.35 -21.79 -12.74
CA LEU A 246 -27.76 -20.44 -13.15
C LEU A 246 -29.28 -20.35 -13.41
N ILE A 247 -29.87 -21.34 -14.10
CA ILE A 247 -31.32 -21.39 -14.32
C ILE A 247 -32.06 -21.51 -12.99
N MET A 248 -31.60 -22.36 -12.07
CA MET A 248 -32.18 -22.49 -10.74
C MET A 248 -32.08 -21.18 -9.93
N THR A 249 -30.98 -20.43 -10.03
CA THR A 249 -30.84 -19.11 -9.40
C THR A 249 -31.84 -18.11 -9.94
N TYR A 250 -31.99 -18.06 -11.28
CA TYR A 250 -32.90 -17.12 -11.92
C TYR A 250 -34.35 -17.46 -11.56
N ILE A 251 -34.71 -18.75 -11.51
CA ILE A 251 -36.02 -19.21 -11.05
C ILE A 251 -36.23 -18.83 -9.59
N LEU A 252 -35.28 -19.10 -8.69
CA LEU A 252 -35.38 -18.77 -7.27
C LEU A 252 -35.48 -17.25 -7.06
N GLY A 253 -34.66 -16.48 -7.77
CA GLY A 253 -34.69 -15.02 -7.80
C GLY A 253 -36.03 -14.47 -8.25
N PHE A 254 -36.57 -15.02 -9.34
CA PHE A 254 -37.89 -14.68 -9.86
C PHE A 254 -39.02 -15.04 -8.89
N LEU A 255 -38.96 -16.21 -8.26
CA LEU A 255 -39.90 -16.62 -7.21
C LEU A 255 -39.82 -15.70 -5.99
N LEU A 256 -38.62 -15.27 -5.60
CA LEU A 256 -38.42 -14.27 -4.54
C LEU A 256 -38.96 -12.89 -4.93
N CYS A 257 -38.84 -12.48 -6.19
CA CYS A 257 -39.52 -11.28 -6.73
C CYS A 257 -41.03 -11.38 -6.53
N ILE A 258 -41.64 -12.50 -6.97
CA ILE A 258 -43.09 -12.71 -6.91
C ILE A 258 -43.57 -12.74 -5.46
N TYR A 259 -42.87 -13.47 -4.59
CA TYR A 259 -43.20 -13.56 -3.16
C TYR A 259 -43.14 -12.19 -2.47
N ARG A 260 -42.11 -11.39 -2.77
CA ARG A 260 -41.97 -10.03 -2.23
C ARG A 260 -42.97 -9.06 -2.83
N TRP A 261 -43.30 -9.17 -4.12
CA TRP A 261 -44.34 -8.37 -4.76
C TRP A 261 -45.70 -8.63 -4.10
N LYS A 262 -46.10 -9.90 -3.91
CA LYS A 262 -47.37 -10.25 -3.27
C LYS A 262 -47.48 -9.71 -1.84
N ASN A 263 -46.38 -9.67 -1.11
CA ASN A 263 -46.33 -9.16 0.27
C ASN A 263 -46.08 -7.64 0.38
N PHE A 264 -45.99 -6.92 -0.74
CA PHE A 264 -45.60 -5.50 -0.80
C PHE A 264 -46.53 -4.59 0.00
N ASN A 265 -47.84 -4.85 -0.01
CA ASN A 265 -48.83 -4.02 0.68
C ASN A 265 -48.72 -4.09 2.21
N ASN A 266 -48.10 -5.14 2.76
CA ASN A 266 -48.02 -5.37 4.22
C ASN A 266 -46.71 -4.90 4.86
N ILE A 267 -45.68 -4.54 4.08
CA ILE A 267 -44.36 -4.19 4.63
C ILE A 267 -44.32 -2.69 4.99
N LYS A 268 -44.73 -2.38 6.22
CA LYS A 268 -44.55 -1.05 6.82
C LYS A 268 -43.07 -0.65 6.83
N ASN A 269 -42.70 0.33 5.99
CA ASN A 269 -41.65 1.37 6.13
C ASN A 269 -40.23 1.06 6.70
N LYS A 270 -39.85 -0.18 7.02
CA LYS A 270 -38.60 -0.47 7.76
C LYS A 270 -37.40 -0.92 6.91
N ASN A 271 -37.43 -0.81 5.60
CA ASN A 271 -36.42 -1.48 4.75
C ASN A 271 -35.19 -0.64 4.39
N GLY A 272 -34.50 -0.10 5.40
CA GLY A 272 -33.17 0.50 5.20
C GLY A 272 -32.07 -0.51 4.84
N ASN A 273 -32.29 -1.78 5.19
CA ASN A 273 -31.35 -2.87 4.90
C ASN A 273 -31.27 -3.20 3.40
N ILE A 274 -32.23 -2.75 2.58
CA ILE A 274 -32.29 -3.05 1.14
C ILE A 274 -31.02 -2.59 0.41
N PHE A 275 -30.52 -1.42 0.79
CA PHE A 275 -29.30 -0.83 0.23
C PHE A 275 -28.04 -1.54 0.73
N VAL A 276 -28.06 -2.13 1.93
CA VAL A 276 -26.95 -2.94 2.44
C VAL A 276 -26.82 -4.21 1.59
N TYR A 277 -27.93 -4.92 1.37
CA TYR A 277 -27.93 -6.13 0.53
C TYR A 277 -27.58 -5.82 -0.92
N ALA A 278 -28.04 -4.69 -1.45
CA ALA A 278 -27.63 -4.19 -2.76
C ALA A 278 -26.12 -3.94 -2.85
N THR A 279 -25.56 -3.32 -1.82
CA THR A 279 -24.11 -3.06 -1.74
C THR A 279 -23.35 -4.39 -1.72
N ILE A 280 -23.75 -5.33 -0.87
CA ILE A 280 -23.11 -6.65 -0.77
C ILE A 280 -23.19 -7.39 -2.10
N GLY A 281 -24.38 -7.53 -2.69
CA GLY A 281 -24.57 -8.26 -3.95
C GLY A 281 -23.74 -7.67 -5.10
N PHE A 282 -23.71 -6.35 -5.23
CA PHE A 282 -22.88 -5.69 -6.23
C PHE A 282 -21.38 -5.93 -6.01
N LEU A 283 -20.92 -5.80 -4.76
CA LEU A 283 -19.50 -5.94 -4.44
C LEU A 283 -19.01 -7.37 -4.58
N SER A 284 -19.83 -8.32 -4.16
CA SER A 284 -19.64 -9.75 -4.39
C SER A 284 -19.35 -10.04 -5.87
N GLN A 285 -20.12 -9.45 -6.79
CA GLN A 285 -19.86 -9.59 -8.22
C GLN A 285 -18.61 -8.82 -8.69
N SER A 286 -18.32 -7.68 -8.08
CA SER A 286 -17.21 -6.80 -8.48
C SER A 286 -15.82 -7.30 -8.16
N HIS A 287 -15.70 -8.20 -7.19
CA HIS A 287 -14.40 -8.66 -6.71
C HIS A 287 -14.26 -10.18 -6.78
N MET A 288 -15.25 -10.87 -7.32
CA MET A 288 -15.15 -12.30 -7.52
C MET A 288 -13.99 -12.58 -8.47
N ARG A 289 -12.91 -13.17 -7.97
CA ARG A 289 -11.75 -13.47 -8.80
C ARG A 289 -12.13 -14.49 -9.87
N ILE A 290 -11.57 -14.30 -11.06
CA ILE A 290 -11.72 -15.24 -12.16
C ILE A 290 -10.81 -16.43 -11.85
N LEU A 291 -11.36 -17.50 -11.28
CA LEU A 291 -10.63 -18.74 -11.07
C LEU A 291 -10.36 -19.41 -12.43
N GLY A 292 -9.10 -19.79 -12.68
CA GLY A 292 -8.64 -20.38 -13.94
C GLY A 292 -7.98 -19.40 -14.92
N ALA A 293 -7.80 -18.12 -14.56
CA ALA A 293 -6.98 -17.21 -15.35
C ALA A 293 -5.49 -17.62 -15.33
N VAL A 294 -4.79 -17.42 -16.46
CA VAL A 294 -3.33 -17.52 -16.49
C VAL A 294 -2.79 -16.31 -15.76
N HIS A 295 -2.00 -16.54 -14.72
CA HIS A 295 -1.44 -15.48 -13.90
C HIS A 295 0.07 -15.41 -14.11
N ASN A 296 0.58 -14.18 -14.23
CA ASN A 296 1.99 -13.91 -14.02
C ASN A 296 2.26 -14.03 -12.52
N ILE A 297 3.20 -14.88 -12.09
CA ILE A 297 3.50 -15.05 -10.67
C ILE A 297 4.40 -13.88 -10.24
N ASP A 298 3.92 -13.11 -9.27
CA ASP A 298 4.77 -12.15 -8.58
C ASP A 298 5.56 -12.89 -7.49
N PHE A 299 6.76 -13.38 -7.83
CA PHE A 299 7.59 -14.12 -6.88
C PHE A 299 8.08 -13.27 -5.69
N PHE A 300 8.00 -11.95 -5.80
CA PHE A 300 8.37 -11.01 -4.74
C PHE A 300 7.19 -10.74 -3.79
N GLU A 301 6.10 -10.15 -4.29
CA GLU A 301 4.94 -9.81 -3.46
C GLU A 301 4.13 -11.05 -3.05
N GLY A 302 4.19 -12.11 -3.86
CA GLY A 302 3.63 -13.42 -3.54
C GLY A 302 4.17 -14.00 -2.24
N ALA A 303 5.43 -13.71 -1.91
CA ALA A 303 6.10 -14.22 -0.72
C ALA A 303 5.45 -13.76 0.60
N ASN A 304 4.83 -12.57 0.61
CA ASN A 304 4.17 -12.03 1.81
C ASN A 304 3.10 -12.97 2.34
N HIS A 305 2.39 -13.67 1.46
CA HIS A 305 1.28 -14.54 1.83
C HIS A 305 1.55 -16.01 1.53
N GLY A 306 2.13 -16.29 0.38
CA GLY A 306 2.29 -17.63 -0.16
C GLY A 306 3.12 -18.54 0.75
N ILE A 307 4.21 -18.03 1.34
CA ILE A 307 5.05 -18.82 2.26
C ILE A 307 4.27 -19.16 3.54
N ALA A 308 3.60 -18.17 4.13
CA ALA A 308 2.81 -18.37 5.35
C ALA A 308 1.67 -19.39 5.15
N ILE A 309 0.99 -19.32 4.00
CA ILE A 309 -0.07 -20.27 3.64
C ILE A 309 0.52 -21.66 3.36
N TYR A 310 1.61 -21.75 2.60
CA TYR A 310 2.28 -23.02 2.30
C TYR A 310 2.75 -23.73 3.57
N ASP A 311 3.40 -23.01 4.49
CA ASP A 311 3.89 -23.57 5.75
C ASP A 311 2.73 -23.98 6.69
N PHE A 312 1.62 -23.25 6.67
CA PHE A 312 0.42 -23.66 7.41
C PHE A 312 -0.14 -24.99 6.89
N ILE A 313 -0.23 -25.14 5.57
CA ILE A 313 -0.83 -26.31 4.93
C ILE A 313 0.09 -27.53 5.04
N ASN A 314 1.38 -27.38 4.74
CA ASN A 314 2.29 -28.52 4.56
C ASN A 314 3.17 -28.78 5.78
N ASN A 315 3.45 -27.75 6.59
CA ASN A 315 4.41 -27.83 7.69
C ASN A 315 3.75 -27.65 9.08
N ASN A 316 2.41 -27.53 9.15
CA ASN A 316 1.66 -27.26 10.38
C ASN A 316 2.17 -26.03 11.15
N VAL A 317 2.69 -25.03 10.45
CA VAL A 317 3.24 -23.81 11.06
C VAL A 317 2.14 -22.76 11.19
N ILE A 318 2.00 -22.20 12.39
CA ILE A 318 1.06 -21.11 12.62
C ILE A 318 1.67 -19.80 12.11
N PRO A 319 1.00 -19.08 11.18
CA PRO A 319 1.46 -17.76 10.73
C PRO A 319 1.65 -16.79 11.91
N ILE A 320 2.57 -15.83 11.76
CA ILE A 320 3.08 -14.92 12.81
C ILE A 320 4.02 -15.62 13.80
N LEU A 321 3.75 -16.85 14.22
CA LEU A 321 4.55 -17.53 15.23
C LEU A 321 5.75 -18.28 14.65
N GLY A 322 5.57 -18.96 13.52
CA GLY A 322 6.67 -19.66 12.84
C GLY A 322 7.18 -18.97 11.58
N ASN A 323 6.44 -18.00 11.05
CA ASN A 323 6.91 -17.09 10.01
C ASN A 323 6.25 -15.71 10.17
N PHE A 324 6.87 -14.67 9.64
CA PHE A 324 6.37 -13.30 9.74
C PHE A 324 6.50 -12.56 8.42
N ASP A 325 5.41 -11.94 7.99
CA ASP A 325 5.35 -11.08 6.81
C ASP A 325 4.93 -9.64 7.18
N ALA A 326 5.17 -8.68 6.28
CA ALA A 326 4.87 -7.27 6.51
C ALA A 326 3.36 -6.97 6.67
N HIS A 327 2.49 -7.92 6.39
CA HIS A 327 1.04 -7.79 6.43
C HIS A 327 0.38 -8.78 7.41
N MET A 328 1.15 -9.62 8.10
CA MET A 328 0.69 -10.57 9.11
C MET A 328 -0.50 -11.43 8.61
N LEU A 329 -1.47 -11.76 9.48
CA LEU A 329 -2.63 -12.55 9.08
C LEU A 329 -3.47 -11.91 7.95
N SER A 330 -3.35 -10.60 7.69
CA SER A 330 -4.09 -9.98 6.59
C SER A 330 -3.71 -10.51 5.21
N SER A 331 -2.51 -11.05 5.07
CA SER A 331 -2.00 -11.66 3.84
C SER A 331 -2.35 -13.15 3.73
N SER A 332 -2.39 -13.88 4.85
CA SER A 332 -2.54 -15.35 4.86
C SER A 332 -3.94 -15.87 5.19
N LEU A 333 -4.71 -15.17 6.04
CA LEU A 333 -6.00 -15.65 6.57
C LEU A 333 -6.97 -16.09 5.47
N TRP A 334 -7.10 -15.28 4.42
CA TRP A 334 -8.05 -15.54 3.35
C TRP A 334 -7.61 -16.70 2.45
N GLY A 335 -6.31 -16.95 2.30
CA GLY A 335 -5.80 -18.13 1.60
C GLY A 335 -6.03 -19.40 2.41
N ILE A 336 -5.80 -19.34 3.73
CA ILE A 336 -6.09 -20.45 4.65
C ILE A 336 -7.59 -20.79 4.64
N LEU A 337 -8.47 -19.79 4.73
CA LEU A 337 -9.92 -20.02 4.65
C LEU A 337 -10.34 -20.66 3.32
N TYR A 338 -9.73 -20.26 2.20
CA TYR A 338 -9.96 -20.90 0.91
C TYR A 338 -9.53 -22.37 0.93
N TYR A 339 -8.33 -22.66 1.45
CA TYR A 339 -7.85 -24.04 1.57
C TYR A 339 -8.79 -24.90 2.43
N LEU A 340 -9.24 -24.40 3.58
CA LEU A 340 -10.16 -25.13 4.46
C LEU A 340 -11.51 -25.45 3.80
N VAL A 341 -11.98 -24.61 2.86
CA VAL A 341 -13.25 -24.81 2.14
C VAL A 341 -13.07 -25.71 0.92
N THR A 342 -11.96 -25.60 0.21
CA THR A 342 -11.78 -26.21 -1.13
C THR A 342 -10.78 -27.36 -1.18
N ASN A 343 -9.91 -27.47 -0.18
CA ASN A 343 -8.73 -28.34 -0.16
C ASN A 343 -7.72 -28.08 -1.31
N ASP A 344 -7.81 -26.95 -2.02
CA ASP A 344 -6.88 -26.56 -3.09
C ASP A 344 -5.69 -25.77 -2.52
N ALA A 345 -4.62 -26.49 -2.21
CA ALA A 345 -3.40 -25.92 -1.61
C ALA A 345 -2.69 -24.92 -2.53
N ILE A 346 -2.62 -25.19 -3.84
CA ILE A 346 -1.91 -24.33 -4.80
C ILE A 346 -2.71 -23.04 -5.02
N GLY A 347 -4.04 -23.14 -5.20
CA GLY A 347 -4.88 -21.96 -5.35
C GLY A 347 -4.92 -21.09 -4.10
N ALA A 348 -4.83 -21.70 -2.90
CA ALA A 348 -4.74 -20.97 -1.64
C ALA A 348 -3.58 -19.98 -1.61
N LEU A 349 -2.43 -20.34 -2.21
CA LEU A 349 -1.24 -19.49 -2.27
C LEU A 349 -1.46 -18.14 -2.97
N PHE A 350 -2.55 -17.97 -3.71
CA PHE A 350 -2.88 -16.71 -4.41
C PHE A 350 -3.95 -15.88 -3.70
N ILE A 351 -4.41 -16.30 -2.51
CA ILE A 351 -5.44 -15.62 -1.71
C ILE A 351 -6.74 -15.31 -2.51
N PRO A 352 -7.39 -16.32 -3.09
CA PRO A 352 -8.59 -16.11 -3.89
C PRO A 352 -9.70 -15.43 -3.08
N TYR A 353 -9.82 -15.69 -1.78
CA TYR A 353 -10.83 -15.09 -0.89
C TYR A 353 -10.47 -13.70 -0.33
N SER A 354 -9.37 -13.08 -0.80
CA SER A 354 -9.04 -11.69 -0.43
C SER A 354 -10.15 -10.68 -0.75
N TYR A 355 -11.06 -11.01 -1.67
CA TYR A 355 -12.21 -10.17 -1.99
C TYR A 355 -13.21 -10.00 -0.84
N ILE A 356 -13.29 -10.97 0.08
CA ILE A 356 -14.19 -10.92 1.23
C ILE A 356 -13.86 -9.71 2.10
N ASN A 357 -12.58 -9.41 2.25
CA ASN A 357 -12.09 -8.22 2.94
C ASN A 357 -12.70 -6.93 2.36
N SER A 358 -12.68 -6.79 1.03
CA SER A 358 -13.28 -5.64 0.36
C SER A 358 -14.79 -5.55 0.64
N ILE A 359 -15.53 -6.66 0.53
CA ILE A 359 -16.98 -6.70 0.85
C ILE A 359 -17.24 -6.20 2.27
N LEU A 360 -16.47 -6.69 3.25
CA LEU A 360 -16.58 -6.26 4.65
C LEU A 360 -16.28 -4.77 4.81
N ILE A 361 -15.29 -4.25 4.10
CA ILE A 361 -14.91 -2.82 4.14
C ILE A 361 -16.05 -1.94 3.67
N PHE A 362 -16.58 -2.21 2.48
CA PHE A 362 -17.67 -1.40 1.96
C PHE A 362 -18.93 -1.54 2.80
N MET A 363 -19.21 -2.73 3.34
CA MET A 363 -20.32 -2.93 4.26
C MET A 363 -20.14 -2.07 5.51
N PHE A 364 -18.96 -2.09 6.15
CA PHE A 364 -18.69 -1.26 7.31
C PHE A 364 -18.68 0.23 6.97
N LEU A 365 -18.11 0.61 5.83
CA LEU A 365 -18.13 1.97 5.32
C LEU A 365 -19.56 2.45 5.09
N PHE A 366 -20.45 1.62 4.52
CA PHE A 366 -21.87 1.92 4.39
C PHE A 366 -22.50 2.22 5.75
N PHE A 367 -22.23 1.39 6.75
CA PHE A 367 -22.74 1.56 8.10
C PHE A 367 -22.19 2.82 8.80
N VAL A 368 -20.95 3.21 8.51
CA VAL A 368 -20.35 4.46 9.00
C VAL A 368 -21.01 5.65 8.30
N LEU A 369 -21.05 5.65 6.97
CA LEU A 369 -21.53 6.75 6.14
C LEU A 369 -23.03 7.02 6.30
N ARG A 370 -23.88 5.99 6.43
CA ARG A 370 -25.34 6.16 6.61
C ARG A 370 -25.71 6.90 7.91
N ARG A 371 -24.77 7.05 8.84
CA ARG A 371 -24.96 7.92 10.02
C ARG A 371 -24.94 9.40 9.63
N PHE A 372 -24.19 9.76 8.59
CA PHE A 372 -23.99 11.14 8.14
C PHE A 372 -24.89 11.54 6.96
N ILE A 373 -25.20 10.59 6.06
CA ILE A 373 -26.02 10.76 4.85
C ILE A 373 -27.19 9.76 4.82
N THR A 374 -28.12 9.83 3.86
CA THR A 374 -29.19 8.81 3.79
C THR A 374 -28.65 7.51 3.21
N GLU A 375 -29.36 6.40 3.44
CA GLU A 375 -28.97 5.07 2.95
C GLU A 375 -28.88 5.02 1.43
N ARG A 376 -29.85 5.64 0.72
CA ARG A 376 -29.85 5.76 -0.73
C ARG A 376 -28.61 6.50 -1.24
N GLU A 377 -28.30 7.63 -0.62
CA GLU A 377 -27.14 8.44 -0.99
C GLU A 377 -25.82 7.74 -0.64
N THR A 378 -25.79 6.97 0.45
CA THR A 378 -24.63 6.16 0.84
C THR A 378 -24.36 5.06 -0.18
N TYR A 379 -25.42 4.38 -0.62
CA TYR A 379 -25.35 3.37 -1.67
C TYR A 379 -24.81 3.96 -2.97
N ILE A 380 -25.41 5.07 -3.43
CA ILE A 380 -24.97 5.76 -4.64
C ILE A 380 -23.51 6.20 -4.52
N LEU A 381 -23.13 6.75 -3.36
CA LEU A 381 -21.76 7.17 -3.12
C LEU A 381 -20.79 5.98 -3.20
N ILE A 382 -21.06 4.88 -2.48
CA ILE A 382 -20.20 3.69 -2.52
C ILE A 382 -20.09 3.12 -3.94
N PHE A 383 -21.20 3.10 -4.68
CA PHE A 383 -21.25 2.60 -6.04
C PHE A 383 -20.48 3.49 -7.04
N LEU A 384 -20.64 4.82 -6.92
CA LEU A 384 -20.03 5.81 -7.80
C LEU A 384 -18.62 6.23 -7.36
N LEU A 385 -18.03 5.61 -6.34
CA LEU A 385 -16.68 5.92 -5.86
C LEU A 385 -15.63 4.96 -6.46
N PRO A 386 -15.07 5.28 -7.64
CA PRO A 386 -14.00 4.49 -8.29
C PRO A 386 -12.74 4.37 -7.42
N ALA A 387 -12.46 5.36 -6.56
CA ALA A 387 -11.25 5.41 -5.76
C ALA A 387 -11.20 4.41 -4.59
N LEU A 388 -12.31 3.74 -4.23
CA LEU A 388 -12.29 2.79 -3.12
C LEU A 388 -11.37 1.59 -3.39
N ARG A 389 -11.00 1.31 -4.65
CA ARG A 389 -10.03 0.25 -5.03
C ARG A 389 -8.67 0.36 -4.37
N ILE A 390 -8.23 1.58 -4.04
CA ILE A 390 -6.90 1.82 -3.49
C ILE A 390 -6.91 1.78 -1.95
N TYR A 391 -8.07 2.01 -1.32
CA TYR A 391 -8.16 2.16 0.14
C TYR A 391 -8.63 0.89 0.85
N THR A 392 -9.26 -0.06 0.15
CA THR A 392 -10.10 -1.07 0.81
C THR A 392 -9.49 -2.47 0.92
N HIS A 393 -8.17 -2.64 0.96
CA HIS A 393 -7.59 -3.96 1.28
C HIS A 393 -7.05 -4.05 2.70
N THR A 394 -7.09 -2.96 3.48
CA THR A 394 -6.34 -2.90 4.73
C THR A 394 -7.20 -2.51 5.95
N TYR A 395 -8.24 -1.67 5.80
CA TYR A 395 -8.89 -1.01 6.94
C TYR A 395 -10.17 -1.67 7.49
N PHE A 396 -10.55 -2.91 7.13
CA PHE A 396 -11.87 -3.44 7.51
C PHE A 396 -12.08 -3.54 9.01
N LEU A 397 -11.11 -4.10 9.74
CA LEU A 397 -11.21 -4.18 11.20
C LEU A 397 -11.18 -2.79 11.83
N GLY A 398 -10.45 -1.83 11.24
CA GLY A 398 -10.49 -0.43 11.66
C GLY A 398 -11.89 0.19 11.53
N LEU A 399 -12.58 -0.02 10.40
CA LEU A 399 -13.96 0.42 10.22
C LEU A 399 -14.93 -0.32 11.17
N GLY A 400 -14.69 -1.60 11.42
CA GLY A 400 -15.39 -2.38 12.43
C GLY A 400 -15.26 -1.77 13.83
N LEU A 401 -14.04 -1.40 14.23
CA LEU A 401 -13.74 -0.71 15.49
C LEU A 401 -14.44 0.66 15.59
N ILE A 402 -14.56 1.41 14.49
CA ILE A 402 -15.34 2.66 14.46
C ILE A 402 -16.82 2.39 14.78
N LEU A 403 -17.42 1.40 14.11
CA LEU A 403 -18.82 1.04 14.35
C LEU A 403 -19.02 0.54 15.78
N TYR A 404 -18.05 -0.19 16.29
CA TYR A 404 -18.03 -0.69 17.66
C TYR A 404 -17.94 0.44 18.67
N PHE A 405 -17.03 1.40 18.49
CA PHE A 405 -16.95 2.61 19.31
C PHE A 405 -18.28 3.36 19.36
N ALA A 406 -18.93 3.45 18.20
CA ALA A 406 -20.21 4.10 18.09
C ALA A 406 -21.36 3.33 18.76
N TYR A 407 -21.22 2.02 18.96
CA TYR A 407 -22.09 1.19 19.80
C TYR A 407 -21.74 1.35 21.29
N TRP A 408 -20.46 1.33 21.64
CA TRP A 408 -19.91 1.47 23.00
C TRP A 408 -20.32 2.77 23.69
N ILE A 409 -20.41 3.88 22.94
CA ILE A 409 -20.94 5.16 23.44
C ILE A 409 -22.40 5.00 23.93
N LYS A 410 -23.19 4.17 23.25
CA LYS A 410 -24.62 3.97 23.51
C LYS A 410 -24.92 2.81 24.46
N SER A 411 -23.97 1.91 24.67
CA SER A 411 -24.21 0.68 25.44
C SER A 411 -24.40 0.97 26.92
N LYS A 412 -25.46 0.41 27.52
CA LYS A 412 -25.68 0.41 28.97
C LYS A 412 -24.85 -0.68 29.70
N LYS A 413 -24.53 -1.78 29.01
CA LYS A 413 -23.71 -2.89 29.53
C LYS A 413 -22.23 -2.61 29.29
N ILE A 414 -21.62 -1.90 30.23
CA ILE A 414 -20.28 -1.32 30.08
C ILE A 414 -19.19 -2.39 30.03
N TYR A 415 -19.14 -3.32 30.99
CA TYR A 415 -18.08 -4.33 31.09
C TYR A 415 -17.96 -5.22 29.84
N MET A 416 -19.09 -5.77 29.37
CA MET A 416 -19.09 -6.61 28.17
C MET A 416 -18.64 -5.81 26.94
N ALA A 417 -18.96 -4.51 26.90
CA ALA A 417 -18.54 -3.66 25.80
C ALA A 417 -17.03 -3.39 25.82
N ASP A 418 -16.46 -3.22 27.00
CA ASP A 418 -15.01 -3.02 27.17
C ASP A 418 -14.21 -4.30 26.82
N VAL A 419 -14.73 -5.47 27.19
CA VAL A 419 -14.11 -6.78 26.87
C VAL A 419 -14.18 -7.07 25.37
N ILE A 420 -15.34 -6.90 24.74
CA ILE A 420 -15.46 -7.12 23.28
C ILE A 420 -14.55 -6.15 22.52
N TYR A 421 -14.45 -4.89 22.94
CA TYR A 421 -13.50 -3.97 22.34
C TYR A 421 -12.05 -4.47 22.47
N ALA A 422 -11.63 -4.86 23.67
CA ALA A 422 -10.27 -5.32 23.90
C ALA A 422 -9.94 -6.55 23.03
N LEU A 423 -10.89 -7.49 22.89
CA LEU A 423 -10.76 -8.61 21.95
C LEU A 423 -10.64 -8.14 20.49
N LEU A 424 -11.50 -7.22 20.04
CA LEU A 424 -11.43 -6.66 18.68
C LEU A 424 -10.12 -5.92 18.43
N PHE A 425 -9.58 -5.22 19.43
CA PHE A 425 -8.29 -4.56 19.37
C PHE A 425 -7.17 -5.57 19.14
N TRP A 426 -7.10 -6.63 19.95
CA TRP A 426 -6.11 -7.69 19.78
C TRP A 426 -6.26 -8.44 18.46
N CYS A 427 -7.48 -8.77 18.04
CA CYS A 427 -7.74 -9.35 16.72
C CYS A 427 -7.25 -8.42 15.60
N SER A 428 -7.45 -7.11 15.72
CA SER A 428 -6.96 -6.14 14.73
C SER A 428 -5.44 -6.04 14.71
N PHE A 429 -4.80 -6.11 15.88
CA PHE A 429 -3.35 -6.06 16.03
C PHE A 429 -2.67 -7.29 15.42
N ILE A 430 -3.23 -8.48 15.66
CA ILE A 430 -2.75 -9.75 15.07
C ILE A 430 -3.08 -9.80 13.58
N TYR A 431 -4.24 -9.27 13.16
CA TYR A 431 -4.61 -9.21 11.75
C TYR A 431 -3.63 -8.35 10.95
N LYS A 432 -3.33 -7.14 11.44
CA LYS A 432 -2.37 -6.23 10.83
C LYS A 432 -1.91 -5.17 11.84
N LEU A 433 -0.60 -5.17 12.15
CA LEU A 433 -0.02 -4.37 13.23
C LEU A 433 -0.35 -2.87 13.17
N ASP A 434 -0.06 -2.23 12.03
CA ASP A 434 -0.16 -0.78 11.86
C ASP A 434 -1.60 -0.27 11.96
N ILE A 435 -2.56 -1.03 11.41
CA ILE A 435 -3.98 -0.71 11.46
C ILE A 435 -4.58 -1.04 12.82
N GLY A 436 -4.22 -2.18 13.40
CA GLY A 436 -4.60 -2.55 14.76
C GLY A 436 -4.12 -1.52 15.78
N ALA A 437 -2.85 -1.10 15.69
CA ALA A 437 -2.29 -0.07 16.55
C ALA A 437 -2.98 1.29 16.35
N SER A 438 -3.12 1.78 15.12
CA SER A 438 -3.71 3.09 14.86
C SER A 438 -5.18 3.19 15.28
N PHE A 439 -6.03 2.24 14.88
CA PHE A 439 -7.45 2.24 15.24
C PHE A 439 -7.69 1.83 16.69
N GLY A 440 -6.90 0.90 17.21
CA GLY A 440 -6.93 0.48 18.59
C GLY A 440 -6.61 1.61 19.55
N ILE A 441 -5.44 2.23 19.41
CA ILE A 441 -5.01 3.35 20.26
C ILE A 441 -5.96 4.54 20.09
N ALA A 442 -6.45 4.82 18.87
CA ALA A 442 -7.45 5.86 18.66
C ALA A 442 -8.74 5.63 19.46
N PHE A 443 -9.18 4.38 19.61
CA PHE A 443 -10.30 4.03 20.50
C PHE A 443 -9.98 4.39 21.93
N ILE A 444 -8.83 3.94 22.47
CA ILE A 444 -8.45 4.16 23.87
C ILE A 444 -8.44 5.66 24.16
N VAL A 445 -7.76 6.44 23.31
CA VAL A 445 -7.69 7.90 23.44
C VAL A 445 -9.09 8.52 23.39
N CYS A 446 -9.93 8.15 22.43
CA CYS A 446 -11.29 8.69 22.31
C CYS A 446 -12.20 8.30 23.47
N ALA A 447 -12.11 7.06 23.95
CA ALA A 447 -12.88 6.55 25.06
C ALA A 447 -12.48 7.28 26.35
N VAL A 448 -11.18 7.42 26.62
CA VAL A 448 -10.67 8.17 27.79
C VAL A 448 -11.12 9.63 27.72
N LEU A 449 -10.94 10.31 26.59
CA LEU A 449 -11.40 11.69 26.41
C LEU A 449 -12.92 11.81 26.58
N TYR A 450 -13.70 10.89 26.01
CA TYR A 450 -15.15 10.87 26.16
C TYR A 450 -15.56 10.72 27.63
N LEU A 451 -14.95 9.81 28.38
CA LEU A 451 -15.26 9.58 29.79
C LEU A 451 -14.86 10.76 30.67
N ILE A 452 -13.70 11.38 30.43
CA ILE A 452 -13.23 12.54 31.18
C ILE A 452 -14.13 13.75 30.93
N ILE A 453 -14.41 14.08 29.67
CA ILE A 453 -15.24 15.26 29.30
C ILE A 453 -16.65 15.13 29.86
N ASN A 454 -17.22 13.92 29.88
CA ASN A 454 -18.53 13.66 30.47
C ASN A 454 -18.50 13.35 31.97
N LYS A 455 -17.33 13.45 32.63
CA LYS A 455 -17.12 13.21 34.07
C LYS A 455 -17.53 11.81 34.56
N TYR A 456 -17.38 10.77 33.72
CA TYR A 456 -17.68 9.38 34.04
C TYR A 456 -16.48 8.63 34.65
N TYR A 457 -15.91 9.12 35.76
CA TYR A 457 -14.67 8.60 36.33
C TYR A 457 -14.73 7.15 36.81
N SER A 458 -15.85 6.70 37.37
CA SER A 458 -16.02 5.29 37.78
C SER A 458 -15.93 4.34 36.58
N ARG A 459 -16.50 4.76 35.44
CA ARG A 459 -16.41 4.00 34.17
C ARG A 459 -14.98 4.04 33.61
N LEU A 460 -14.24 5.12 33.79
CA LEU A 460 -12.83 5.21 33.37
C LEU A 460 -11.96 4.18 34.11
N LYS A 461 -12.14 4.03 35.43
CA LYS A 461 -11.40 3.03 36.23
C LYS A 461 -11.69 1.61 35.73
N ILE A 462 -12.98 1.28 35.54
CA ILE A 462 -13.41 -0.01 34.99
C ILE A 462 -12.81 -0.26 33.61
N PHE A 463 -12.90 0.73 32.72
CA PHE A 463 -12.36 0.65 31.38
C PHE A 463 -10.87 0.31 31.39
N ILE A 464 -10.07 1.04 32.18
CA ILE A 464 -8.62 0.80 32.32
C ILE A 464 -8.34 -0.61 32.87
N LEU A 465 -9.05 -1.03 33.92
CA LEU A 465 -8.90 -2.37 34.49
C LEU A 465 -9.23 -3.45 33.45
N CYS A 466 -10.31 -3.32 32.70
CA CYS A 466 -10.66 -4.25 31.63
C CYS A 466 -9.57 -4.33 30.54
N GLN A 467 -9.00 -3.19 30.13
CA GLN A 467 -7.92 -3.19 29.13
C GLN A 467 -6.66 -3.90 29.66
N LEU A 468 -6.27 -3.62 30.91
CA LEU A 468 -5.13 -4.28 31.54
C LEU A 468 -5.37 -5.79 31.71
N SER A 469 -6.56 -6.19 32.18
CA SER A 469 -6.90 -7.61 32.34
C SER A 469 -6.82 -8.37 31.01
N VAL A 470 -7.36 -7.81 29.92
CA VAL A 470 -7.27 -8.47 28.60
C VAL A 470 -5.84 -8.46 28.07
N PHE A 471 -5.06 -7.39 28.30
CA PHE A 471 -3.64 -7.37 27.94
C PHE A 471 -2.86 -8.50 28.63
N PHE A 472 -2.99 -8.66 29.95
CA PHE A 472 -2.32 -9.74 30.68
C PHE A 472 -2.82 -11.12 30.26
N LEU A 473 -4.12 -11.28 29.96
CA LEU A 473 -4.67 -12.53 29.45
C LEU A 473 -4.04 -12.90 28.08
N MET A 474 -3.91 -11.94 27.16
CA MET A 474 -3.29 -12.20 25.85
C MET A 474 -1.80 -12.51 25.98
N MET A 475 -1.08 -11.84 26.88
CA MET A 475 0.31 -12.15 27.17
C MET A 475 0.47 -13.55 27.79
N LEU A 476 -0.45 -13.96 28.66
CA LEU A 476 -0.49 -15.32 29.20
C LEU A 476 -0.77 -16.35 28.11
N ILE A 477 -1.73 -16.11 27.22
CA ILE A 477 -2.00 -16.99 26.07
C ILE A 477 -0.77 -17.12 25.19
N LEU A 478 -0.11 -15.99 24.85
CA LEU A 478 1.11 -16.02 24.05
C LEU A 478 2.24 -16.79 24.75
N TYR A 479 2.38 -16.62 26.07
CA TYR A 479 3.34 -17.37 26.88
C TYR A 479 3.04 -18.88 26.86
N LEU A 480 1.79 -19.29 27.07
CA LEU A 480 1.38 -20.70 27.02
C LEU A 480 1.60 -21.31 25.63
N ILE A 481 1.28 -20.57 24.56
CA ILE A 481 1.56 -20.99 23.19
C ILE A 481 3.07 -21.12 22.96
N SER A 482 3.88 -20.20 23.50
CA SER A 482 5.33 -20.27 23.36
C SER A 482 5.93 -21.50 24.02
N ILE A 483 5.41 -21.92 25.18
CA ILE A 483 5.81 -23.17 25.83
C ILE A 483 5.41 -24.35 24.96
N HIS A 484 4.16 -24.39 24.49
CA HIS A 484 3.65 -25.50 23.70
C HIS A 484 4.41 -25.71 22.39
N LEU A 485 4.83 -24.62 21.74
CA LEU A 485 5.55 -24.63 20.47
C LEU A 485 7.08 -24.58 20.63
N ASN A 486 7.62 -24.63 21.85
CA ASN A 486 9.05 -24.45 22.15
C ASN A 486 9.66 -23.18 21.52
N LEU A 487 8.89 -22.09 21.50
CA LEU A 487 9.30 -20.81 20.92
C LEU A 487 9.98 -19.94 21.97
N ASN A 488 11.15 -19.40 21.64
CA ASN A 488 11.78 -18.37 22.45
C ASN A 488 11.22 -16.99 22.09
N ILE A 489 10.36 -16.44 22.96
CA ILE A 489 9.74 -15.11 22.77
C ILE A 489 10.80 -14.01 22.61
N GLY A 490 11.94 -14.10 23.31
CA GLY A 490 13.02 -13.13 23.18
C GLY A 490 13.64 -13.10 21.78
N ILE A 491 13.83 -14.28 21.18
CA ILE A 491 14.30 -14.40 19.79
C ILE A 491 13.24 -13.85 18.83
N LEU A 492 11.97 -14.24 19.01
CA LEU A 492 10.84 -13.75 18.23
C LEU A 492 10.76 -12.22 18.23
N TYR A 493 10.84 -11.63 19.42
CA TYR A 493 10.86 -10.18 19.60
C TYR A 493 12.07 -9.55 18.89
N SER A 494 13.26 -10.15 19.02
CA SER A 494 14.47 -9.64 18.38
C SER A 494 14.38 -9.66 16.85
N ASN A 495 13.62 -10.59 16.26
CA ASN A 495 13.39 -10.68 14.83
C ASN A 495 12.31 -9.69 14.35
N ILE A 496 11.24 -9.51 15.12
CA ILE A 496 10.13 -8.63 14.75
C ILE A 496 10.50 -7.15 14.95
N MET A 497 11.26 -6.81 15.99
CA MET A 497 11.50 -5.40 16.34
C MET A 497 12.17 -4.59 15.21
N PRO A 498 13.23 -5.08 14.55
CA PRO A 498 13.82 -4.38 13.40
C PRO A 498 12.83 -4.13 12.26
N LEU A 499 11.86 -5.02 12.04
CA LEU A 499 10.82 -4.86 11.03
C LEU A 499 9.85 -3.74 11.39
N ILE A 500 9.40 -3.68 12.66
CA ILE A 500 8.48 -2.64 13.12
C ILE A 500 9.12 -1.25 13.01
N THR A 501 10.43 -1.15 13.25
CA THR A 501 11.18 0.11 13.17
C THR A 501 11.80 0.37 11.79
N SER A 502 11.31 -0.29 10.72
CA SER A 502 11.91 -0.24 9.38
C SER A 502 11.53 0.98 8.53
N ASN A 503 11.05 2.06 9.15
CA ASN A 503 10.67 3.28 8.43
C ASN A 503 11.79 3.80 7.52
N GLN A 504 13.03 3.87 8.00
CA GLN A 504 14.17 4.34 7.19
C GLN A 504 14.46 3.40 6.01
N ASN A 505 14.22 2.10 6.16
CA ASN A 505 14.49 1.08 5.14
C ASN A 505 13.60 1.29 3.89
N TRP A 506 12.34 1.61 4.12
CA TRP A 506 11.31 1.69 3.07
C TRP A 506 11.05 3.10 2.55
N ALA A 507 11.70 4.11 3.13
CA ALA A 507 11.45 5.51 2.82
C ALA A 507 12.05 5.97 1.50
N TYR A 508 11.28 6.79 0.77
CA TYR A 508 11.80 7.58 -0.35
C TYR A 508 12.59 8.80 0.14
N GLY A 509 13.52 9.29 -0.69
CA GLY A 509 14.20 10.57 -0.45
C GLY A 509 13.32 11.80 -0.64
N VAL A 510 12.11 11.65 -1.19
CA VAL A 510 11.12 12.72 -1.40
C VAL A 510 9.70 12.17 -1.22
N LEU A 511 8.77 13.02 -0.79
CA LEU A 511 7.36 12.63 -0.62
C LEU A 511 6.53 12.68 -1.90
N GLY A 512 7.05 13.29 -2.96
CA GLY A 512 6.35 13.59 -4.22
C GLY A 512 6.52 15.07 -4.62
N ASP A 513 5.73 15.51 -5.60
CA ASP A 513 5.77 16.89 -6.08
C ASP A 513 5.43 17.92 -4.99
N LYS A 514 6.16 19.05 -4.97
CA LYS A 514 6.11 20.06 -3.90
C LYS A 514 4.69 20.61 -3.67
N ILE A 515 3.95 20.87 -4.74
CA ILE A 515 2.60 21.45 -4.64
C ILE A 515 1.62 20.41 -4.10
N HIS A 516 1.69 19.19 -4.62
CA HIS A 516 0.82 18.09 -4.17
C HIS A 516 1.09 17.75 -2.70
N VAL A 517 2.36 17.71 -2.29
CA VAL A 517 2.75 17.51 -0.89
C VAL A 517 2.18 18.61 -0.01
N LEU A 518 2.34 19.89 -0.40
CA LEU A 518 1.80 21.02 0.35
C LEU A 518 0.27 20.90 0.54
N CYS A 519 -0.45 20.59 -0.54
CA CYS A 519 -1.90 20.46 -0.53
C CYS A 519 -2.37 19.31 0.37
N VAL A 520 -1.76 18.13 0.22
CA VAL A 520 -2.22 16.88 0.86
C VAL A 520 -1.76 16.76 2.31
N TYR A 521 -0.48 17.04 2.59
CA TYR A 521 0.12 16.85 3.91
C TYR A 521 -0.09 18.06 4.84
N PHE A 522 -0.25 19.27 4.32
CA PHE A 522 -0.35 20.46 5.17
C PHE A 522 -1.72 21.11 5.11
N ILE A 523 -2.10 21.63 3.95
CA ILE A 523 -3.34 22.43 3.80
C ILE A 523 -4.57 21.62 4.18
N LEU A 524 -4.67 20.39 3.70
CA LEU A 524 -5.84 19.55 3.90
C LEU A 524 -6.09 19.17 5.37
N PRO A 525 -5.09 18.69 6.15
CA PRO A 525 -5.25 18.48 7.59
C PRO A 525 -5.69 19.71 8.38
N ILE A 526 -5.20 20.91 8.02
CA ILE A 526 -5.61 22.16 8.67
C ILE A 526 -7.06 22.49 8.39
N ILE A 527 -7.48 22.40 7.13
CA ILE A 527 -8.87 22.59 6.73
C ILE A 527 -9.76 21.65 7.53
N ILE A 528 -9.40 20.36 7.53
CA ILE A 528 -10.09 19.30 8.26
C ILE A 528 -10.25 19.63 9.75
N MET A 529 -9.14 19.96 10.42
CA MET A 529 -9.14 20.19 11.86
C MET A 529 -9.85 21.51 12.21
N GLY A 530 -9.78 22.53 11.33
CA GLY A 530 -10.52 23.77 11.49
C GLY A 530 -12.04 23.56 11.44
N LEU A 531 -12.50 22.73 10.50
CA LEU A 531 -13.90 22.34 10.37
C LEU A 531 -14.37 21.52 11.58
N LEU A 532 -13.56 20.59 12.05
CA LEU A 532 -13.82 19.80 13.26
C LEU A 532 -13.99 20.70 14.49
N PHE A 533 -13.05 21.62 14.70
CA PHE A 533 -13.07 22.56 15.82
C PHE A 533 -14.31 23.46 15.79
N ASN A 534 -14.68 23.97 14.62
CA ASN A 534 -15.92 24.73 14.46
C ASN A 534 -17.14 23.90 14.80
N LYS A 535 -17.21 22.66 14.32
CA LYS A 535 -18.36 21.82 14.60
C LYS A 535 -18.51 21.54 16.08
N ILE A 536 -17.42 21.17 16.77
CA ILE A 536 -17.40 20.95 18.22
C ILE A 536 -17.88 22.20 18.97
N LYS A 537 -17.36 23.38 18.61
CA LYS A 537 -17.73 24.65 19.25
C LYS A 537 -19.22 25.00 19.12
N TYR A 538 -19.86 24.62 18.01
CA TYR A 538 -21.21 25.08 17.67
C TYR A 538 -22.31 24.03 17.83
N THR A 539 -21.96 22.77 18.05
CA THR A 539 -22.96 21.72 18.30
C THR A 539 -23.31 21.67 19.79
N LYS A 540 -24.51 22.14 20.15
CA LYS A 540 -25.01 22.17 21.53
C LYS A 540 -25.38 20.78 22.11
N LYS A 541 -25.24 19.70 21.33
CA LYS A 541 -25.47 18.31 21.77
C LYS A 541 -24.23 17.48 21.44
N SER A 542 -23.90 16.51 22.29
CA SER A 542 -22.89 15.48 22.03
C SER A 542 -23.42 14.50 20.97
N VAL A 543 -23.40 14.94 19.73
CA VAL A 543 -23.81 14.12 18.58
C VAL A 543 -22.69 13.08 18.41
N TYR A 544 -22.99 11.79 18.62
CA TYR A 544 -22.03 10.67 18.60
C TYR A 544 -21.19 10.62 17.32
N GLU A 545 -21.72 11.20 16.24
CA GLU A 545 -21.05 11.45 14.97
C GLU A 545 -19.75 12.25 15.13
N ILE A 546 -19.69 13.23 16.04
CA ILE A 546 -18.49 14.02 16.31
C ILE A 546 -17.39 13.14 16.89
N TRP A 547 -17.75 12.25 17.81
CA TRP A 547 -16.81 11.32 18.42
C TRP A 547 -16.27 10.30 17.42
N ILE A 548 -17.11 9.77 16.53
CA ILE A 548 -16.67 8.92 15.40
C ILE A 548 -15.59 9.63 14.58
N ILE A 549 -15.77 10.92 14.36
CA ILE A 549 -14.85 11.70 13.55
C ILE A 549 -13.54 12.01 14.27
N ILE A 550 -13.62 12.39 15.56
CA ILE A 550 -12.41 12.57 16.39
C ILE A 550 -11.62 11.27 16.39
N TYR A 551 -12.31 10.13 16.50
CA TYR A 551 -11.71 8.81 16.39
C TYR A 551 -10.98 8.61 15.05
N ILE A 552 -11.64 8.89 13.93
CA ILE A 552 -11.03 8.75 12.59
C ILE A 552 -9.82 9.69 12.46
N TYR A 553 -9.89 10.90 13.04
CA TYR A 553 -8.78 11.85 13.04
C TYR A 553 -7.56 11.32 13.77
N ILE A 554 -7.76 10.76 14.96
CA ILE A 554 -6.67 10.21 15.76
C ILE A 554 -6.10 8.97 15.08
N ALA A 555 -6.95 8.08 14.56
CA ALA A 555 -6.50 6.93 13.78
C ALA A 555 -5.68 7.35 12.55
N TYR A 556 -6.11 8.41 11.86
CA TYR A 556 -5.35 9.03 10.77
C TYR A 556 -3.98 9.50 11.25
N ILE A 557 -3.90 10.33 12.30
CA ILE A 557 -2.62 10.84 12.84
C ILE A 557 -1.67 9.67 13.18
N LEU A 558 -2.18 8.63 13.82
CA LEU A 558 -1.36 7.47 14.20
C LEU A 558 -0.87 6.66 12.98
N ASN A 559 -1.60 6.69 11.86
CA ASN A 559 -1.24 5.97 10.64
C ASN A 559 -0.51 6.84 9.59
N VAL A 560 -0.33 8.13 9.85
CA VAL A 560 0.43 9.06 8.99
C VAL A 560 1.83 8.54 8.63
N PRO A 561 2.63 7.95 9.55
CA PRO A 561 3.98 7.51 9.24
C PRO A 561 4.03 6.59 8.02
N ARG A 562 3.03 5.71 7.87
CA ARG A 562 2.90 4.85 6.69
C ARG A 562 2.89 5.69 5.42
N SER A 563 2.04 6.71 5.34
CA SER A 563 1.93 7.60 4.17
C SER A 563 3.15 8.51 3.96
N ILE A 564 3.98 8.75 4.97
CA ILE A 564 5.23 9.52 4.81
C ILE A 564 6.32 8.62 4.22
N VAL A 565 6.47 7.42 4.79
CA VAL A 565 7.53 6.46 4.46
C VAL A 565 7.32 5.87 3.06
N ARG A 566 6.19 5.20 2.83
CA ARG A 566 5.90 4.42 1.61
C ARG A 566 4.45 4.63 1.20
N HIS A 567 4.07 4.38 -0.04
CA HIS A 567 2.73 4.72 -0.51
C HIS A 567 2.39 6.21 -0.36
N ASN A 568 3.40 7.05 -0.57
CA ASN A 568 3.27 8.50 -0.58
C ASN A 568 3.00 9.02 -2.02
N LEU A 569 3.02 10.33 -2.23
CA LEU A 569 2.71 10.91 -3.54
C LEU A 569 3.75 10.56 -4.61
N MET A 570 4.95 10.13 -4.23
CA MET A 570 5.97 9.59 -5.16
C MET A 570 5.50 8.30 -5.84
N GLU A 571 4.71 7.47 -5.14
CA GLU A 571 4.06 6.28 -5.70
C GLU A 571 2.69 6.58 -6.33
N HIS A 572 2.30 7.86 -6.45
CA HIS A 572 0.94 8.26 -6.76
C HIS A 572 -0.09 7.68 -5.77
N SER A 573 0.29 7.54 -4.50
CA SER A 573 -0.52 6.91 -3.45
C SER A 573 -0.81 7.85 -2.28
N ILE A 574 -2.02 7.74 -1.73
CA ILE A 574 -2.53 8.53 -0.59
C ILE A 574 -3.22 7.57 0.40
N ILE A 575 -2.84 6.29 0.48
CA ILE A 575 -3.57 5.23 1.23
C ILE A 575 -3.97 5.63 2.67
N GLY A 576 -3.26 6.54 3.35
CA GLY A 576 -3.67 7.09 4.65
C GLY A 576 -4.68 8.25 4.64
N TYR A 577 -4.76 9.11 3.60
CA TYR A 577 -5.61 10.32 3.66
C TYR A 577 -7.01 10.14 3.09
N GLY A 578 -7.23 9.23 2.14
CA GLY A 578 -8.51 9.17 1.40
C GLY A 578 -9.74 9.00 2.30
N LEU A 579 -9.69 8.07 3.25
CA LEU A 579 -10.81 7.83 4.17
C LEU A 579 -11.04 8.98 5.16
N ALA A 580 -9.97 9.58 5.66
CA ALA A 580 -10.03 10.77 6.50
C ALA A 580 -10.75 11.90 5.72
N VAL A 581 -10.28 12.21 4.52
CA VAL A 581 -10.83 13.29 3.69
C VAL A 581 -12.30 13.04 3.31
N LEU A 582 -12.70 11.78 3.05
CA LEU A 582 -14.12 11.37 2.91
C LEU A 582 -14.93 11.71 4.16
N LEU A 583 -14.46 11.31 5.33
CA LEU A 583 -15.26 11.42 6.54
C LEU A 583 -15.24 12.85 7.10
N PHE A 584 -14.23 13.65 6.77
CA PHE A 584 -14.16 15.07 7.12
C PHE A 584 -14.91 15.98 6.16
N SER A 585 -14.98 15.67 4.86
CA SER A 585 -15.80 16.45 3.91
C SER A 585 -17.30 16.40 4.25
N LEU A 586 -17.76 15.31 4.89
CA LEU A 586 -19.10 15.19 5.48
C LEU A 586 -19.40 16.20 6.60
N LEU A 587 -18.37 16.78 7.21
CA LEU A 587 -18.50 17.75 8.29
C LEU A 587 -18.62 19.18 7.82
N CYS A 588 -18.11 19.49 6.64
CA CYS A 588 -18.04 20.86 6.14
C CYS A 588 -19.42 21.45 5.85
N ILE A 589 -20.44 20.60 5.74
CA ILE A 589 -21.75 21.02 5.27
C ILE A 589 -22.82 20.83 6.33
N ASP A 590 -23.31 21.93 6.87
CA ASP A 590 -24.59 22.00 7.58
C ASP A 590 -25.74 22.09 6.55
N SER A 591 -25.81 21.14 5.62
CA SER A 591 -26.88 21.02 4.61
C SER A 591 -27.71 19.76 4.83
N GLN A 592 -28.85 19.68 4.12
CA GLN A 592 -29.60 18.42 4.01
C GLN A 592 -28.68 17.28 3.53
N LYS A 593 -28.93 16.06 4.03
CA LYS A 593 -28.12 14.85 3.80
C LYS A 593 -27.79 14.61 2.32
N LYS A 594 -28.71 14.90 1.41
CA LYS A 594 -28.51 14.77 -0.05
C LYS A 594 -27.37 15.61 -0.62
N TYR A 595 -27.18 16.84 -0.16
CA TYR A 595 -26.12 17.73 -0.68
C TYR A 595 -24.73 17.33 -0.18
N LYS A 596 -24.66 16.62 0.96
CA LYS A 596 -23.40 16.07 1.47
C LYS A 596 -22.86 14.98 0.57
N ALA A 597 -23.72 14.11 0.06
CA ALA A 597 -23.32 13.04 -0.85
C ALA A 597 -22.81 13.57 -2.20
N ILE A 598 -23.43 14.63 -2.72
CA ILE A 598 -22.96 15.32 -3.93
C ILE A 598 -21.58 15.94 -3.70
N PHE A 599 -21.42 16.69 -2.61
CA PHE A 599 -20.14 17.32 -2.29
C PHE A 599 -19.02 16.30 -2.08
N LEU A 600 -19.35 15.18 -1.43
CA LEU A 600 -18.44 14.04 -1.31
C LEU A 600 -18.04 13.50 -2.68
N ALA A 601 -19.00 13.22 -3.56
CA ALA A 601 -18.70 12.75 -4.90
C ALA A 601 -17.78 13.73 -5.63
N VAL A 602 -18.04 15.03 -5.55
CA VAL A 602 -17.16 16.06 -6.14
C VAL A 602 -15.76 15.99 -5.54
N ILE A 603 -15.61 16.10 -4.21
CA ILE A 603 -14.30 16.05 -3.53
C ILE A 603 -13.53 14.78 -3.89
N PHE A 604 -14.21 13.65 -4.00
CA PHE A 604 -13.59 12.39 -4.39
C PHE A 604 -13.11 12.40 -5.81
N THR A 605 -13.92 12.93 -6.74
CA THR A 605 -13.48 13.15 -8.12
C THR A 605 -12.27 14.08 -8.15
N LEU A 606 -12.21 15.11 -7.30
CA LEU A 606 -11.06 16.02 -7.21
C LEU A 606 -9.81 15.29 -6.75
N ILE A 607 -9.91 14.53 -5.66
CA ILE A 607 -8.77 13.76 -5.13
C ILE A 607 -8.31 12.75 -6.18
N SER A 608 -9.24 12.05 -6.83
CA SER A 608 -8.91 11.06 -7.87
C SER A 608 -8.23 11.72 -9.07
N TYR A 609 -8.67 12.92 -9.44
CA TYR A 609 -8.08 13.74 -10.50
C TYR A 609 -6.65 14.20 -10.17
N PHE A 610 -6.43 14.79 -8.99
CA PHE A 610 -5.09 15.20 -8.54
C PHE A 610 -4.11 14.04 -8.44
N MET A 611 -4.64 12.83 -8.28
CA MET A 611 -3.85 11.63 -8.10
C MET A 611 -3.48 10.93 -9.40
N GLN A 612 -4.02 11.38 -10.54
CA GLN A 612 -3.89 10.66 -11.82
C GLN A 612 -4.29 9.17 -11.68
N ILE A 613 -5.14 8.84 -10.71
CA ILE A 613 -5.61 7.46 -10.51
C ILE A 613 -6.41 7.11 -11.75
N ASN A 614 -6.14 5.96 -12.34
CA ASN A 614 -7.00 5.41 -13.38
C ASN A 614 -8.40 5.19 -12.78
N ILE A 615 -9.30 6.14 -13.02
CA ILE A 615 -10.66 6.17 -12.48
C ILE A 615 -11.50 5.20 -13.29
N GLN A 616 -11.24 3.91 -13.16
CA GLN A 616 -12.12 2.89 -13.72
C GLN A 616 -13.23 2.61 -12.70
N PRO A 617 -14.51 2.87 -13.01
CA PRO A 617 -15.61 2.57 -12.10
C PRO A 617 -15.65 1.07 -11.79
N TYR A 618 -15.88 0.68 -10.54
CA TYR A 618 -15.95 -0.73 -10.15
C TYR A 618 -16.90 -1.58 -10.99
N ALA A 619 -18.02 -0.98 -11.43
CA ALA A 619 -18.98 -1.62 -12.31
C ALA A 619 -18.34 -2.14 -13.62
N PHE A 620 -17.27 -1.50 -14.09
CA PHE A 620 -16.51 -1.91 -15.27
C PHE A 620 -15.81 -3.25 -15.05
N ASP A 621 -15.07 -3.35 -13.95
CA ASP A 621 -14.36 -4.56 -13.58
C ASP A 621 -15.36 -5.70 -13.33
N CYS A 622 -16.50 -5.43 -12.67
CA CYS A 622 -17.58 -6.42 -12.48
C CYS A 622 -17.99 -7.06 -13.81
N LEU A 623 -18.34 -6.24 -14.80
CA LEU A 623 -18.93 -6.73 -16.05
C LEU A 623 -17.90 -7.47 -16.89
N LYS A 624 -16.65 -6.98 -16.90
CA LYS A 624 -15.53 -7.69 -17.54
C LYS A 624 -15.27 -9.04 -16.85
N MET A 625 -15.29 -9.07 -15.52
CA MET A 625 -15.05 -10.29 -14.74
C MET A 625 -16.18 -11.31 -14.91
N VAL A 626 -17.45 -10.90 -14.79
CA VAL A 626 -18.61 -11.78 -14.99
C VAL A 626 -18.64 -12.34 -16.41
N ASN A 627 -18.38 -11.51 -17.43
CA ASN A 627 -18.33 -11.98 -18.82
C ASN A 627 -17.20 -13.00 -19.03
N ASN A 628 -16.02 -12.75 -18.46
CA ASN A 628 -14.90 -13.70 -18.51
C ASN A 628 -15.21 -14.99 -17.75
N GLN A 629 -15.88 -14.91 -16.59
CA GLN A 629 -16.30 -16.09 -15.82
C GLN A 629 -17.32 -16.93 -16.59
N ILE A 630 -18.33 -16.33 -17.21
CA ILE A 630 -19.32 -17.06 -18.02
C ILE A 630 -18.61 -17.77 -19.19
N LYS A 631 -17.69 -17.09 -19.89
CA LYS A 631 -16.87 -17.70 -20.95
C LYS A 631 -16.06 -18.90 -20.45
N ILE A 632 -15.47 -18.80 -19.26
CA ILE A 632 -14.68 -19.86 -18.63
C ILE A 632 -15.57 -21.03 -18.18
N LEU A 633 -16.71 -20.75 -17.54
CA LEU A 633 -17.64 -21.77 -17.04
C LEU A 633 -18.25 -22.62 -18.16
N ASN A 634 -18.41 -22.04 -19.37
CA ASN A 634 -18.91 -22.72 -20.56
C ASN A 634 -17.89 -23.65 -21.24
N ASN A 635 -16.60 -23.54 -20.91
CA ASN A 635 -15.56 -24.45 -21.41
C ASN A 635 -15.44 -25.68 -20.48
N SER A 636 -15.88 -26.85 -20.96
CA SER A 636 -16.03 -28.09 -20.19
C SER A 636 -14.73 -28.80 -19.79
N LYS A 637 -13.56 -28.35 -20.26
CA LYS A 637 -12.24 -28.99 -20.03
C LYS A 637 -11.26 -28.18 -19.17
N ILE A 638 -11.72 -27.15 -18.47
CA ILE A 638 -10.80 -26.35 -17.66
C ILE A 638 -10.47 -27.15 -16.39
N THR A 639 -9.30 -27.77 -16.35
CA THR A 639 -8.63 -28.17 -15.12
C THR A 639 -8.22 -26.89 -14.41
N TYR A 640 -9.03 -26.51 -13.43
CA TYR A 640 -8.85 -25.33 -12.61
C TYR A 640 -7.66 -25.56 -11.67
N VAL A 641 -6.52 -25.03 -12.07
CA VAL A 641 -5.39 -24.74 -11.18
C VAL A 641 -4.84 -23.43 -11.70
N PHE A 642 -4.46 -22.51 -10.82
CA PHE A 642 -3.67 -21.34 -11.20
C PHE A 642 -2.53 -21.81 -12.11
N LYS A 643 -2.56 -21.41 -13.38
CA LYS A 643 -1.52 -21.78 -14.35
C LYS A 643 -0.53 -20.61 -14.41
N PRO A 644 0.72 -20.81 -13.97
CA PRO A 644 1.76 -19.84 -14.26
C PRO A 644 1.85 -19.65 -15.78
N ILE A 645 2.34 -18.48 -16.20
CA ILE A 645 2.74 -18.29 -17.59
C ILE A 645 3.82 -19.30 -17.97
N GLU A 646 3.98 -19.57 -19.27
CA GLU A 646 4.91 -20.59 -19.74
C GLU A 646 6.35 -20.35 -19.25
N LYS A 647 6.81 -19.09 -19.22
CA LYS A 647 8.12 -18.72 -18.65
C LYS A 647 8.27 -19.16 -17.19
N ASP A 648 7.32 -18.79 -16.33
CA ASP A 648 7.33 -19.15 -14.90
C ASP A 648 7.25 -20.67 -14.69
N LYS A 649 6.48 -21.37 -15.54
CA LYS A 649 6.42 -22.84 -15.49
C LYS A 649 7.76 -23.49 -15.80
N ILE A 650 8.46 -23.00 -16.83
CA ILE A 650 9.77 -23.51 -17.21
C ILE A 650 10.77 -23.26 -16.07
N LEU A 651 10.81 -22.03 -15.53
CA LEU A 651 11.66 -21.69 -14.40
C LEU A 651 11.41 -22.58 -13.18
N ILE A 652 10.15 -22.72 -12.75
CA ILE A 652 9.77 -23.56 -11.60
C ILE A 652 10.15 -25.02 -11.87
N LYS A 653 9.90 -25.53 -13.08
CA LYS A 653 10.21 -26.91 -13.45
C LYS A 653 11.72 -27.17 -13.40
N ASP A 654 12.52 -26.29 -13.97
CA ASP A 654 13.97 -26.46 -14.07
C ASP A 654 14.63 -26.36 -12.68
N LEU A 655 14.23 -25.35 -11.88
CA LEU A 655 14.69 -25.24 -10.49
C LEU A 655 14.24 -26.42 -9.63
N LYS A 656 12.99 -26.87 -9.80
CA LYS A 656 12.47 -28.02 -9.05
C LYS A 656 13.24 -29.29 -9.39
N GLY A 657 13.48 -29.55 -10.67
CA GLY A 657 14.28 -30.68 -11.12
C GLY A 657 15.69 -30.64 -10.54
N PHE A 658 16.35 -29.48 -10.56
CA PHE A 658 17.67 -29.30 -9.97
C PHE A 658 17.65 -29.59 -8.46
N PHE A 659 16.76 -28.96 -7.69
CA PHE A 659 16.75 -29.12 -6.24
C PHE A 659 16.23 -30.47 -5.76
N ASP A 660 15.32 -31.14 -6.49
CA ASP A 660 14.87 -32.50 -6.14
C ASP A 660 15.98 -33.53 -6.38
N ASN A 661 16.88 -33.30 -7.34
CA ASN A 661 18.03 -34.19 -7.58
C ASN A 661 19.21 -33.93 -6.64
N ASN A 662 19.37 -32.69 -6.17
CA ASN A 662 20.59 -32.24 -5.50
C ASN A 662 20.40 -31.84 -4.03
N LEU A 663 19.17 -31.83 -3.50
CA LEU A 663 18.90 -31.63 -2.07
C LEU A 663 18.13 -32.83 -1.52
N SER A 664 18.51 -33.27 -0.33
CA SER A 664 17.72 -34.17 0.50
C SER A 664 16.49 -33.46 1.08
N ASP A 665 15.53 -34.24 1.58
CA ASP A 665 14.27 -33.72 2.13
C ASP A 665 14.45 -32.78 3.33
N ASN A 666 15.56 -32.90 4.06
CA ASN A 666 15.86 -32.05 5.22
C ASN A 666 16.68 -30.81 4.86
N GLU A 667 17.31 -30.78 3.69
CA GLU A 667 18.07 -29.63 3.22
C GLU A 667 17.16 -28.60 2.53
N THR A 668 17.63 -27.36 2.49
CA THR A 668 16.98 -26.30 1.71
C THR A 668 18.03 -25.43 1.01
N TYR A 669 17.58 -24.43 0.27
CA TYR A 669 18.45 -23.43 -0.33
C TYR A 669 18.18 -22.06 0.30
N LEU A 670 19.09 -21.11 0.08
CA LEU A 670 18.93 -19.72 0.47
C LEU A 670 18.65 -18.86 -0.76
N ASP A 671 17.55 -18.13 -0.75
CA ASP A 671 17.23 -17.16 -1.79
C ASP A 671 17.78 -15.76 -1.45
N PHE A 672 18.69 -15.24 -2.28
CA PHE A 672 19.21 -13.87 -2.20
C PHE A 672 18.70 -12.96 -3.34
N THR A 673 17.74 -13.45 -4.11
CA THR A 673 17.15 -12.80 -5.27
C THR A 673 15.84 -12.05 -4.96
N ASN A 674 15.41 -12.08 -3.70
CA ASN A 674 14.08 -11.60 -3.24
C ASN A 674 12.88 -12.39 -3.84
N GLN A 675 13.07 -13.57 -4.44
CA GLN A 675 11.99 -14.36 -5.06
C GLN A 675 11.46 -15.49 -4.16
N THR A 676 11.41 -15.25 -2.84
CA THR A 676 11.18 -16.31 -1.84
C THR A 676 9.84 -17.03 -1.95
N PHE A 677 8.89 -16.53 -2.75
CA PHE A 677 7.69 -17.31 -3.07
C PHE A 677 8.02 -18.65 -3.75
N LEU A 678 9.20 -18.77 -4.38
CA LEU A 678 9.71 -20.02 -4.96
C LEU A 678 9.76 -21.17 -3.95
N TYR A 679 10.00 -20.93 -2.65
CA TYR A 679 9.97 -22.00 -1.64
C TYR A 679 8.68 -22.84 -1.69
N ALA A 680 7.53 -22.18 -1.84
CA ALA A 680 6.23 -22.84 -1.90
C ALA A 680 6.06 -23.72 -3.16
N PHE A 681 6.62 -23.30 -4.30
CA PHE A 681 6.51 -24.06 -5.57
C PHE A 681 7.55 -25.17 -5.69
N LEU A 682 8.71 -25.00 -5.06
CA LEU A 682 9.79 -25.98 -5.07
C LEU A 682 9.63 -27.05 -3.98
N ASN A 683 8.60 -26.91 -3.12
CA ASN A 683 8.37 -27.78 -1.97
C ASN A 683 9.58 -27.80 -1.03
N ARG A 684 10.07 -26.60 -0.68
CA ARG A 684 11.22 -26.39 0.19
C ARG A 684 10.84 -25.44 1.32
N LYS A 685 11.40 -25.67 2.51
CA LYS A 685 11.13 -24.83 3.69
C LYS A 685 11.94 -23.53 3.60
N ASN A 686 11.31 -22.40 3.88
CA ASN A 686 12.02 -21.13 4.03
C ASN A 686 13.02 -21.24 5.22
N PRO A 687 14.33 -21.04 5.01
CA PRO A 687 15.32 -21.17 6.06
C PRO A 687 15.29 -20.01 7.08
N VAL A 688 14.41 -19.03 6.93
CA VAL A 688 14.32 -17.91 7.88
C VAL A 688 12.89 -17.60 8.29
N TYR A 689 12.75 -17.05 9.48
CA TYR A 689 11.47 -16.66 10.08
C TYR A 689 10.79 -15.51 9.34
N ILE A 690 11.57 -14.55 8.82
CA ILE A 690 11.04 -13.39 8.10
C ILE A 690 10.79 -13.79 6.64
N ASN A 691 9.52 -13.73 6.20
CA ASN A 691 9.14 -13.93 4.80
C ASN A 691 9.69 -12.79 3.92
N GLN A 692 9.71 -12.97 2.60
CA GLN A 692 10.22 -11.96 1.68
C GLN A 692 11.65 -11.50 2.02
N SER A 693 12.47 -12.39 2.59
CA SER A 693 13.88 -12.09 2.86
C SER A 693 14.72 -12.25 1.57
N PRO A 694 15.81 -11.47 1.38
CA PRO A 694 16.32 -10.47 2.30
C PRO A 694 15.55 -9.13 2.30
N ALA A 695 14.61 -8.89 1.38
CA ALA A 695 13.89 -7.61 1.24
C ALA A 695 13.41 -6.99 2.57
N LEU A 696 12.83 -7.80 3.46
CA LEU A 696 12.34 -7.37 4.76
C LEU A 696 13.41 -7.26 5.86
N VAL A 697 14.62 -7.78 5.65
CA VAL A 697 15.72 -7.66 6.61
C VAL A 697 16.10 -6.18 6.76
N ASN A 698 16.15 -5.68 8.00
CA ASN A 698 16.39 -4.25 8.26
C ASN A 698 17.62 -4.01 9.13
N GLY A 699 18.55 -3.20 8.61
CA GLY A 699 19.77 -2.78 9.30
C GLY A 699 20.72 -3.92 9.67
N GLU A 700 21.80 -3.58 10.37
CA GLU A 700 22.77 -4.56 10.86
C GLU A 700 22.11 -5.63 11.74
N LYS A 701 21.23 -5.22 12.66
CA LYS A 701 20.63 -6.15 13.62
C LYS A 701 19.74 -7.20 12.95
N GLY A 702 18.96 -6.78 11.95
CA GLY A 702 18.14 -7.71 11.17
C GLY A 702 19.03 -8.71 10.41
N GLN A 703 20.13 -8.24 9.82
CA GLN A 703 21.08 -9.10 9.11
C GLN A 703 21.80 -10.08 10.05
N GLU A 704 22.23 -9.63 11.24
CA GLU A 704 22.80 -10.51 12.26
C GLU A 704 21.84 -11.64 12.65
N ASN A 705 20.57 -11.31 12.85
CA ASN A 705 19.56 -12.29 13.21
C ASN A 705 19.30 -13.28 12.08
N PHE A 706 19.17 -12.77 10.84
CA PHE A 706 19.10 -13.60 9.64
C PHE A 706 20.28 -14.57 9.55
N LEU A 707 21.50 -14.08 9.76
CA LEU A 707 22.73 -14.90 9.73
C LEU A 707 22.73 -15.97 10.84
N LYS A 708 22.23 -15.66 12.03
CA LYS A 708 22.11 -16.66 13.12
C LYS A 708 21.15 -17.78 12.75
N GLU A 709 20.06 -17.48 12.05
CA GLU A 709 19.08 -18.48 11.65
C GLU A 709 19.63 -19.44 10.58
N ILE A 710 20.35 -18.90 9.58
CA ILE A 710 20.87 -19.73 8.48
C ILE A 710 22.11 -20.54 8.86
N LYS A 711 22.96 -20.06 9.78
CA LYS A 711 24.19 -20.76 10.21
C LYS A 711 23.90 -22.08 10.92
N ASN A 712 22.71 -22.22 11.51
CA ASN A 712 22.29 -23.42 12.23
C ASN A 712 21.51 -24.41 11.33
N LYS A 713 21.46 -24.16 10.01
CA LYS A 713 20.70 -24.95 9.05
C LYS A 713 21.61 -25.49 7.96
N ASP A 714 21.24 -26.65 7.43
CA ASP A 714 21.93 -27.23 6.29
C ASP A 714 21.40 -26.59 5.00
N ILE A 715 22.24 -25.74 4.41
CA ILE A 715 21.91 -24.93 3.24
C ILE A 715 23.05 -25.08 2.24
N PRO A 716 23.01 -26.12 1.39
CA PRO A 716 24.09 -26.38 0.43
C PRO A 716 24.16 -25.37 -0.71
N PHE A 717 23.01 -24.77 -1.06
CA PHE A 717 22.89 -23.89 -2.21
C PHE A 717 22.37 -22.51 -1.85
N VAL A 718 22.87 -21.49 -2.55
CA VAL A 718 22.35 -20.12 -2.53
C VAL A 718 21.95 -19.73 -3.94
N LEU A 719 20.74 -19.20 -4.09
CA LEU A 719 20.24 -18.63 -5.33
C LEU A 719 20.62 -17.15 -5.37
N MET A 720 21.44 -16.79 -6.35
CA MET A 720 21.96 -15.44 -6.57
C MET A 720 21.46 -14.90 -7.91
N PRO A 721 21.29 -13.58 -8.04
CA PRO A 721 20.88 -13.00 -9.30
C PRO A 721 22.06 -13.03 -10.29
N TYR A 722 21.86 -13.31 -11.60
CA TYR A 722 22.95 -13.46 -12.58
C TYR A 722 23.00 -12.38 -13.69
N ILE A 723 21.90 -12.10 -14.40
CA ILE A 723 21.84 -11.07 -15.47
C ILE A 723 20.58 -10.20 -15.36
N VAL A 724 20.72 -8.88 -15.57
CA VAL A 724 19.60 -7.97 -15.87
C VAL A 724 19.66 -7.61 -17.36
N LYS A 725 18.64 -8.00 -18.13
CA LYS A 725 18.29 -7.22 -19.32
C LYS A 725 17.56 -5.97 -18.81
N GLN A 726 18.19 -4.79 -18.90
CA GLN A 726 17.68 -3.52 -18.35
C GLN A 726 16.23 -3.19 -18.72
N GLU A 727 15.69 -3.83 -19.76
CA GLU A 727 14.36 -3.58 -20.31
C GLU A 727 13.22 -4.31 -19.55
N ASP A 728 13.48 -5.38 -18.78
CA ASP A 728 12.40 -6.15 -18.14
C ASP A 728 12.18 -5.71 -16.69
N ARG A 729 11.33 -4.69 -16.50
CA ARG A 729 10.95 -4.11 -15.18
C ARG A 729 10.41 -5.15 -14.17
N ARG A 730 9.98 -6.33 -14.63
CA ARG A 730 9.53 -7.45 -13.79
C ARG A 730 10.60 -7.95 -12.82
N TYR A 731 11.88 -7.66 -13.08
CA TYR A 731 13.02 -8.07 -12.27
C TYR A 731 13.65 -6.93 -11.46
N SER A 732 12.98 -5.80 -11.27
CA SER A 732 13.57 -4.67 -10.54
C SER A 732 14.03 -5.07 -9.13
N CYS A 733 13.15 -5.73 -8.35
CA CYS A 733 13.44 -6.22 -7.01
C CYS A 733 14.46 -7.38 -6.95
N PHE A 734 14.83 -7.97 -8.09
CA PHE A 734 15.73 -9.12 -8.19
C PHE A 734 17.19 -8.75 -7.85
N PHE A 735 17.63 -7.59 -8.32
CA PHE A 735 18.97 -7.05 -8.05
C PHE A 735 18.96 -5.81 -7.14
N TYR A 736 17.93 -4.98 -7.26
CA TYR A 736 17.85 -3.70 -6.57
C TYR A 736 16.54 -3.60 -5.80
N LEU A 737 16.58 -3.16 -4.55
CA LEU A 737 15.37 -2.75 -3.85
C LEU A 737 15.39 -1.23 -3.67
N ASP A 738 14.42 -0.56 -4.28
CA ASP A 738 14.29 0.91 -4.28
C ASP A 738 15.55 1.63 -4.84
N SER A 739 16.14 1.10 -5.92
CA SER A 739 17.36 1.65 -6.57
C SER A 739 18.65 1.55 -5.74
N VAL A 740 18.68 0.68 -4.74
CA VAL A 740 19.88 0.28 -3.99
C VAL A 740 20.13 -1.20 -4.25
N LEU A 741 21.38 -1.57 -4.59
CA LEU A 741 21.75 -2.96 -4.82
C LEU A 741 21.49 -3.82 -3.58
N ASN A 742 21.01 -5.05 -3.77
CA ASN A 742 20.85 -6.00 -2.67
C ASN A 742 22.19 -6.32 -1.99
N THR A 743 23.29 -6.36 -2.74
CA THR A 743 24.65 -6.58 -2.22
C THR A 743 25.12 -5.43 -1.33
N ASP A 744 24.72 -4.19 -1.64
CA ASP A 744 24.95 -3.05 -0.76
C ASP A 744 24.04 -3.13 0.46
N ARG A 745 22.73 -3.32 0.25
CA ARG A 745 21.72 -3.25 1.30
C ARG A 745 21.89 -4.32 2.37
N TYR A 746 22.30 -5.52 1.96
CA TYR A 746 22.44 -6.71 2.79
C TYR A 746 23.90 -7.16 2.90
N TYR A 747 24.80 -6.20 3.05
CA TYR A 747 26.25 -6.42 3.02
C TYR A 747 26.77 -7.53 3.95
N LEU A 748 26.21 -7.73 5.15
CA LEU A 748 26.65 -8.82 6.04
C LEU A 748 26.24 -10.18 5.49
N ILE A 749 25.06 -10.26 4.89
CA ILE A 749 24.55 -11.47 4.24
C ILE A 749 25.38 -11.77 2.99
N THR A 750 25.67 -10.76 2.18
CA THR A 750 26.51 -10.92 0.99
C THR A 750 27.92 -11.38 1.34
N GLU A 751 28.56 -10.78 2.36
CA GLU A 751 29.87 -11.23 2.85
C GLU A 751 29.85 -12.68 3.31
N TYR A 752 28.81 -13.08 4.04
CA TYR A 752 28.65 -14.48 4.45
C TYR A 752 28.54 -15.41 3.24
N ILE A 753 27.75 -15.05 2.23
CA ILE A 753 27.60 -15.85 1.00
C ILE A 753 28.95 -15.95 0.29
N CYS A 754 29.65 -14.84 0.05
CA CYS A 754 30.94 -14.84 -0.64
C CYS A 754 32.03 -15.64 0.09
N LYS A 755 32.01 -15.62 1.43
CA LYS A 755 32.97 -16.37 2.26
C LYS A 755 32.72 -17.87 2.21
N ASN A 756 31.46 -18.31 2.21
CA ASN A 756 31.10 -19.72 2.42
C ASN A 756 30.67 -20.46 1.15
N TYR A 757 30.30 -19.73 0.09
CA TYR A 757 29.77 -20.31 -1.15
C TYR A 757 30.60 -19.86 -2.35
N ARG A 758 30.51 -20.60 -3.45
CA ARG A 758 31.06 -20.21 -4.75
C ARG A 758 30.09 -20.56 -5.90
N PRO A 759 30.13 -19.82 -7.02
CA PRO A 759 29.31 -20.11 -8.21
C PRO A 759 29.47 -21.56 -8.66
N LEU A 760 28.35 -22.22 -8.97
CA LEU A 760 28.33 -23.61 -9.45
C LEU A 760 27.77 -23.69 -10.86
N CYS A 761 26.56 -23.15 -11.06
CA CYS A 761 25.87 -23.25 -12.33
C CYS A 761 24.78 -22.19 -12.51
N ILE A 762 24.26 -22.08 -13.73
CA ILE A 762 23.20 -21.15 -14.11
C ILE A 762 21.98 -21.92 -14.58
N ILE A 763 20.83 -21.44 -14.11
CA ILE A 763 19.49 -21.85 -14.55
C ILE A 763 18.73 -20.56 -14.88
N ASP A 764 18.39 -20.38 -16.16
CA ASP A 764 17.76 -19.16 -16.71
C ASP A 764 18.54 -17.87 -16.34
N ASP A 765 17.88 -16.91 -15.67
CA ASP A 765 18.43 -15.62 -15.26
C ASP A 765 19.08 -15.67 -13.85
N MET A 766 19.24 -16.86 -13.26
CA MET A 766 19.74 -17.09 -11.90
C MET A 766 21.03 -17.89 -11.90
N ILE A 767 21.89 -17.62 -10.92
CA ILE A 767 23.09 -18.41 -10.66
C ILE A 767 22.98 -19.09 -9.31
N ILE A 768 23.21 -20.39 -9.33
CA ILE A 768 23.23 -21.23 -8.13
C ILE A 768 24.67 -21.30 -7.65
N TRP A 769 24.85 -20.94 -6.38
CA TRP A 769 26.10 -21.04 -5.68
C TRP A 769 26.06 -22.25 -4.76
N CYS A 770 27.17 -22.96 -4.65
CA CYS A 770 27.34 -24.12 -3.79
C CYS A 770 28.30 -23.81 -2.66
N LYS A 771 28.05 -24.38 -1.49
CA LYS A 771 28.94 -24.28 -0.34
C LYS A 771 30.34 -24.79 -0.71
N LYS A 772 31.39 -24.07 -0.29
CA LYS A 772 32.76 -24.30 -0.79
C LYS A 772 33.31 -25.68 -0.45
N ASP A 773 32.99 -26.18 0.75
CA ASP A 773 33.36 -27.50 1.26
C ASP A 773 32.66 -28.66 0.52
N GLU A 774 31.45 -28.43 0.02
CA GLU A 774 30.64 -29.43 -0.70
C GLU A 774 30.72 -29.32 -2.23
N PHE A 775 31.48 -28.35 -2.74
CA PHE A 775 31.49 -28.10 -4.18
C PHE A 775 32.00 -29.28 -5.00
N ASN A 776 33.13 -29.87 -4.58
CA ASN A 776 33.78 -30.93 -5.36
C ASN A 776 32.94 -32.21 -5.43
N THR A 777 32.16 -32.49 -4.38
CA THR A 777 31.22 -33.62 -4.38
C THR A 777 30.03 -33.30 -5.27
N ARG A 778 29.41 -32.13 -5.13
CA ARG A 778 28.18 -31.76 -5.84
C ARG A 778 28.38 -31.49 -7.34
N ILE A 779 29.51 -30.92 -7.76
CA ILE A 779 29.76 -30.66 -9.20
C ILE A 779 29.78 -31.95 -10.03
N ASN A 780 30.30 -33.05 -9.48
CA ASN A 780 30.37 -34.34 -10.18
C ASN A 780 28.98 -34.93 -10.45
N HIS A 781 28.01 -34.67 -9.57
CA HIS A 781 26.63 -35.09 -9.76
C HIS A 781 25.92 -34.26 -10.84
N ILE A 782 26.25 -32.97 -10.94
CA ILE A 782 25.55 -32.01 -11.81
C ILE A 782 26.08 -32.00 -13.25
N MET A 783 27.31 -32.48 -13.49
CA MET A 783 27.95 -32.50 -14.83
C MET A 783 27.10 -33.18 -15.93
N ASN A 784 26.15 -34.05 -15.56
CA ASN A 784 25.30 -34.77 -16.50
C ASN A 784 23.90 -34.16 -16.70
N GLU A 785 23.56 -33.07 -16.03
CA GLU A 785 22.23 -32.45 -16.12
C GLU A 785 22.08 -31.57 -17.38
N LYS A 786 21.10 -31.88 -18.24
CA LYS A 786 20.90 -31.24 -19.56
C LYS A 786 20.49 -29.76 -19.52
N HIS A 787 19.98 -29.27 -18.40
CA HIS A 787 19.41 -27.92 -18.26
C HIS A 787 20.31 -26.96 -17.48
N VAL A 788 21.53 -27.39 -17.17
CA VAL A 788 22.43 -26.67 -16.29
C VAL A 788 23.65 -26.19 -17.09
N ARG A 789 23.92 -24.89 -17.05
CA ARG A 789 25.20 -24.36 -17.55
C ARG A 789 26.17 -24.24 -16.38
N LEU A 790 27.19 -25.09 -16.34
CA LEU A 790 28.26 -24.99 -15.32
C LEU A 790 29.02 -23.67 -15.43
N VAL A 791 29.44 -23.17 -14.28
CA VAL A 791 30.15 -21.91 -14.16
C VAL A 791 31.26 -22.04 -13.13
N ASN A 792 32.50 -21.82 -13.57
CA ASN A 792 33.66 -21.87 -12.67
C ASN A 792 33.91 -20.54 -11.95
N THR A 793 33.46 -19.43 -12.55
CA THR A 793 33.60 -18.06 -12.03
C THR A 793 32.36 -17.27 -12.38
N TYR A 794 31.90 -16.40 -11.48
CA TYR A 794 30.78 -15.52 -11.82
C TYR A 794 31.22 -14.60 -12.98
N ASP A 795 30.72 -14.89 -14.18
CA ASP A 795 31.12 -14.20 -15.42
C ASP A 795 30.32 -12.90 -15.58
N TYR A 796 30.92 -11.78 -15.18
CA TYR A 796 30.34 -10.45 -15.34
C TYR A 796 30.55 -9.87 -16.74
N ASN A 797 31.21 -10.56 -17.68
CA ASN A 797 31.50 -10.00 -19.02
C ASN A 797 30.24 -9.62 -19.83
N LYS A 798 29.04 -10.01 -19.36
CA LYS A 798 27.74 -9.60 -19.95
C LYS A 798 27.11 -8.36 -19.29
N ALA A 799 27.64 -7.87 -18.17
CA ALA A 799 27.24 -6.63 -17.52
C ALA A 799 28.36 -5.62 -17.72
N GLU A 800 28.18 -4.63 -18.61
CA GLU A 800 29.25 -3.67 -18.94
C GLU A 800 29.80 -2.90 -17.72
N TYR A 801 29.04 -2.78 -16.62
CA TYR A 801 29.51 -2.28 -15.31
C TYR A 801 28.65 -2.83 -14.14
N TYR A 802 29.28 -3.20 -13.02
CA TYR A 802 28.59 -3.35 -11.73
C TYR A 802 28.66 -2.01 -10.99
N ASN A 803 27.61 -1.21 -11.14
CA ASN A 803 27.57 0.18 -10.66
C ASN A 803 26.87 0.26 -9.29
N HIS A 804 27.64 0.56 -8.26
CA HIS A 804 27.13 0.91 -6.93
C HIS A 804 26.81 2.40 -6.88
N GLU A 805 25.53 2.74 -7.01
CA GLU A 805 25.08 4.12 -6.82
C GLU A 805 24.76 4.40 -5.35
N LEU A 806 25.79 4.74 -4.57
CA LEU A 806 25.70 4.89 -3.12
C LEU A 806 25.19 6.27 -2.68
N GLY A 807 25.21 7.29 -3.55
CA GLY A 807 24.76 8.64 -3.21
C GLY A 807 25.48 9.20 -1.98
N PHE A 808 24.75 9.66 -0.97
CA PHE A 808 25.35 10.19 0.27
C PHE A 808 25.74 9.12 1.30
N ILE A 809 25.47 7.83 1.05
CA ILE A 809 25.74 6.76 2.04
C ILE A 809 27.20 6.78 2.53
N PRO A 810 28.24 6.89 1.67
CA PRO A 810 29.62 6.84 2.16
C PRO A 810 29.97 8.00 3.08
N PHE A 811 29.46 9.19 2.80
CA PHE A 811 29.61 10.36 3.66
C PHE A 811 28.91 10.13 5.00
N ILE A 812 27.65 9.71 4.96
CA ILE A 812 26.83 9.56 6.16
C ILE A 812 27.38 8.48 7.08
N TRP A 813 27.74 7.34 6.50
CA TRP A 813 28.27 6.19 7.23
C TRP A 813 29.62 6.48 7.86
N CYS A 814 30.45 7.32 7.25
CA CYS A 814 31.74 7.66 7.84
C CYS A 814 31.59 8.68 8.99
N ASN A 815 30.72 9.68 8.84
CA ASN A 815 30.68 10.84 9.74
C ASN A 815 29.61 10.76 10.84
N TYR A 816 28.61 9.89 10.70
CA TYR A 816 27.50 9.78 11.66
C TYR A 816 27.33 8.36 12.25
N ASP A 817 28.28 7.46 12.01
CA ASP A 817 28.29 6.13 12.64
C ASP A 817 28.85 6.23 14.07
N ARG A 818 28.09 5.71 15.05
CA ARG A 818 28.50 5.68 16.45
C ARG A 818 29.74 4.83 16.70
N LYS A 819 30.05 3.88 15.81
CA LYS A 819 31.26 3.04 15.91
C LYS A 819 32.55 3.82 15.65
N ASN A 820 32.45 5.06 15.16
CA ASN A 820 33.58 5.94 14.85
C ASN A 820 34.65 5.23 13.99
N SER A 821 34.21 4.62 12.90
CA SER A 821 35.06 3.81 12.00
C SER A 821 36.21 4.57 11.35
N GLN A 822 36.26 5.90 11.48
CA GLN A 822 37.42 6.72 11.09
C GLN A 822 38.67 6.37 11.93
N ASN A 823 38.47 5.89 13.16
CA ASN A 823 39.53 5.49 14.07
C ASN A 823 39.83 3.98 14.00
N SER A 824 39.25 3.26 13.03
CA SER A 824 39.55 1.85 12.84
C SER A 824 41.02 1.64 12.46
N LYS A 825 41.60 0.53 12.90
CA LYS A 825 42.99 0.19 12.59
C LYS A 825 43.21 0.11 11.08
N ILE A 826 44.10 0.96 10.56
CA ILE A 826 44.56 0.92 9.18
C ILE A 826 45.29 -0.39 8.90
N ILE A 827 44.88 -1.07 7.84
CA ILE A 827 45.46 -2.34 7.38
C ILE A 827 46.29 -2.11 6.13
N TYR A 828 45.82 -1.22 5.26
CA TYR A 828 46.50 -0.87 4.03
C TYR A 828 46.41 0.63 3.80
N ASP A 829 47.52 1.24 3.42
CA ASP A 829 47.63 2.68 3.16
C ASP A 829 47.85 2.88 1.66
N PHE A 830 46.79 3.30 0.96
CA PHE A 830 46.84 3.42 -0.51
C PHE A 830 47.78 4.54 -0.95
N GLU A 831 48.01 5.57 -0.13
CA GLU A 831 48.90 6.68 -0.49
C GLU A 831 50.36 6.20 -0.64
N LYS A 832 50.77 5.17 0.11
CA LYS A 832 52.10 4.54 -0.06
C LYS A 832 52.25 3.76 -1.37
N HIS A 833 51.13 3.45 -2.04
CA HIS A 833 51.07 2.62 -3.25
C HIS A 833 50.41 3.35 -4.43
N LYS A 834 50.53 4.69 -4.44
CA LYS A 834 50.04 5.58 -5.49
C LYS A 834 50.99 5.59 -6.69
N ILE A 835 50.50 5.24 -7.88
CA ILE A 835 51.30 5.25 -9.13
C ILE A 835 51.22 6.61 -9.82
N ALA A 836 50.03 7.22 -9.79
CA ALA A 836 49.73 8.51 -10.41
C ALA A 836 48.66 9.22 -9.60
N SER A 837 48.36 10.48 -9.95
CA SER A 837 47.24 11.22 -9.34
C SER A 837 45.97 10.37 -9.41
N ASN A 838 45.42 10.03 -8.24
CA ASN A 838 44.20 9.26 -8.10
C ASN A 838 44.23 7.80 -8.62
N ILE A 839 45.41 7.21 -8.83
CA ILE A 839 45.58 5.80 -9.23
C ILE A 839 46.43 5.04 -8.21
N TYR A 840 45.87 3.97 -7.66
CA TYR A 840 46.42 3.18 -6.56
C TYR A 840 46.48 1.69 -6.93
N ILE A 841 47.43 0.95 -6.34
CA ILE A 841 47.52 -0.51 -6.48
C ILE A 841 47.06 -1.17 -5.18
N LEU A 842 46.20 -2.17 -5.30
CA LEU A 842 45.93 -3.16 -4.26
C LEU A 842 46.63 -4.47 -4.63
N ASN A 843 47.73 -4.79 -3.94
CA ASN A 843 48.51 -6.00 -4.17
C ASN A 843 49.04 -6.54 -2.85
N ASP A 844 48.10 -6.92 -1.96
CA ASP A 844 48.45 -7.46 -0.66
C ASP A 844 47.66 -8.74 -0.37
N ASN A 845 48.34 -9.88 -0.53
CA ASN A 845 47.80 -11.20 -0.22
C ASN A 845 47.65 -11.44 1.29
N SER A 846 48.11 -10.51 2.15
CA SER A 846 48.00 -10.60 3.61
C SER A 846 46.70 -10.02 4.17
N ILE A 847 45.84 -9.44 3.32
CA ILE A 847 44.54 -8.91 3.75
C ILE A 847 43.63 -10.06 4.17
N ASP A 848 43.39 -10.17 5.48
CA ASP A 848 42.48 -11.16 6.07
C ASP A 848 41.04 -10.96 5.56
N GLU A 849 40.55 -11.84 4.69
CA GLU A 849 39.20 -11.80 4.13
C GLU A 849 38.10 -12.14 5.15
N ASN A 850 38.45 -12.61 6.36
CA ASN A 850 37.44 -13.06 7.33
C ASN A 850 36.65 -11.90 7.96
N LYS A 851 37.20 -10.69 7.97
CA LYS A 851 36.55 -9.48 8.51
C LYS A 851 36.01 -8.57 7.41
N GLY A 852 34.94 -7.84 7.70
CA GLY A 852 34.43 -6.78 6.83
C GLY A 852 35.53 -5.74 6.56
N LYS A 853 35.57 -5.22 5.34
CA LYS A 853 36.58 -4.26 4.86
C LYS A 853 35.92 -2.99 4.38
N TYR A 854 36.52 -1.89 4.79
CA TYR A 854 36.10 -0.57 4.37
C TYR A 854 37.25 0.19 3.71
N MET A 855 36.95 0.78 2.57
CA MET A 855 37.75 1.84 1.98
C MET A 855 37.33 3.18 2.60
N ILE A 856 38.28 3.88 3.21
CA ILE A 856 38.09 5.21 3.80
C ILE A 856 38.85 6.23 2.97
N LEU A 857 38.13 7.23 2.44
CA LEU A 857 38.72 8.34 1.69
C LEU A 857 38.49 9.64 2.45
N ARG A 858 39.52 10.48 2.55
CA ARG A 858 39.39 11.88 2.94
C ARG A 858 39.45 12.73 1.69
N VAL A 859 38.39 13.49 1.41
CA VAL A 859 38.30 14.31 0.21
C VAL A 859 38.00 15.74 0.61
N ASP A 860 38.86 16.66 0.18
CA ASP A 860 38.59 18.10 0.23
C ASP A 860 37.96 18.54 -1.09
N SER A 861 36.71 19.01 -1.05
CA SER A 861 35.95 19.42 -2.22
C SER A 861 35.49 20.87 -2.11
N LYS A 862 35.78 21.68 -3.12
CA LYS A 862 35.34 23.10 -3.16
C LYS A 862 33.87 23.26 -3.52
N ILE A 863 33.24 22.23 -4.09
CA ILE A 863 31.84 22.22 -4.51
C ILE A 863 31.17 20.89 -4.15
N GLU A 864 29.84 20.85 -4.11
CA GLU A 864 29.13 19.57 -4.16
C GLU A 864 29.32 18.93 -5.54
N GLY A 865 29.56 17.63 -5.57
CA GLY A 865 29.87 16.91 -6.80
C GLY A 865 29.59 15.42 -6.69
N ASN A 866 30.00 14.66 -7.72
CA ASN A 866 30.01 13.21 -7.66
C ASN A 866 31.47 12.73 -7.72
N CYS A 867 31.76 11.67 -6.97
CA CYS A 867 33.02 10.95 -7.06
C CYS A 867 32.73 9.54 -7.58
N ASP A 868 33.56 9.09 -8.51
CA ASP A 868 33.61 7.71 -8.97
C ASP A 868 34.87 7.03 -8.42
N LEU A 869 34.72 5.95 -7.67
CA LEU A 869 35.81 5.04 -7.33
C LEU A 869 35.66 3.76 -8.16
N THR A 870 36.65 3.46 -8.98
CA THR A 870 36.65 2.29 -9.86
C THR A 870 37.74 1.31 -9.43
N ILE A 871 37.40 0.04 -9.32
CA ILE A 871 38.37 -1.06 -9.14
C ILE A 871 38.44 -1.83 -10.46
N GLU A 872 39.60 -1.82 -11.10
CA GLU A 872 39.88 -2.51 -12.35
C GLU A 872 40.83 -3.69 -12.10
N LYS A 873 40.46 -4.90 -12.54
CA LYS A 873 41.38 -6.05 -12.48
C LYS A 873 42.33 -6.05 -13.67
N LYS A 874 43.56 -6.51 -13.45
CA LYS A 874 44.68 -6.39 -14.42
C LYS A 874 44.40 -7.05 -15.79
N ASN A 875 43.57 -8.09 -15.84
CA ASN A 875 43.24 -8.84 -17.06
C ASN A 875 41.76 -8.80 -17.46
N ALA A 876 40.91 -8.12 -16.69
CA ALA A 876 39.46 -8.13 -16.92
C ALA A 876 38.97 -6.80 -17.50
N LYS A 877 37.98 -6.87 -18.40
CA LYS A 877 37.13 -5.70 -18.72
C LYS A 877 36.22 -5.33 -17.54
N GLU A 878 36.18 -6.16 -16.50
CA GLU A 878 35.35 -6.00 -15.31
C GLU A 878 35.84 -4.83 -14.46
N LYS A 879 34.92 -3.90 -14.20
CA LYS A 879 35.15 -2.70 -13.40
C LYS A 879 34.06 -2.62 -12.35
N ILE A 880 34.46 -2.69 -11.07
CA ILE A 880 33.57 -2.31 -9.97
C ILE A 880 33.57 -0.79 -9.95
N LYS A 881 32.40 -0.15 -9.94
CA LYS A 881 32.32 1.31 -9.86
C LYS A 881 31.42 1.72 -8.70
N TYR A 882 31.97 2.46 -7.76
CA TYR A 882 31.23 3.13 -6.69
C TYR A 882 31.04 4.60 -7.03
N ASN A 883 29.79 5.00 -7.23
CA ASN A 883 29.40 6.39 -7.44
C ASN A 883 28.77 6.95 -6.15
N PHE A 884 29.32 8.06 -5.66
CA PHE A 884 28.81 8.72 -4.46
C PHE A 884 28.91 10.25 -4.53
N ARG A 885 28.16 10.94 -3.68
CA ARG A 885 28.06 12.40 -3.64
C ARG A 885 29.13 12.98 -2.72
N LEU A 886 29.86 13.96 -3.22
CA LEU A 886 30.78 14.79 -2.45
C LEU A 886 30.06 15.97 -1.81
N VAL A 887 30.39 16.26 -0.56
CA VAL A 887 29.95 17.43 0.20
C VAL A 887 31.09 18.46 0.20
N THR A 888 30.74 19.75 0.17
CA THR A 888 31.73 20.83 0.21
C THR A 888 32.51 20.83 1.53
N GLY A 889 33.82 21.02 1.46
CA GLY A 889 34.76 20.95 2.57
C GLY A 889 35.53 19.64 2.62
N ASN A 890 36.26 19.45 3.71
CA ASN A 890 37.12 18.30 3.94
C ASN A 890 36.38 17.26 4.79
N HIS A 891 35.99 16.14 4.16
CA HIS A 891 35.16 15.11 4.79
C HIS A 891 35.69 13.70 4.51
N PHE A 892 35.36 12.78 5.41
CA PHE A 892 35.63 11.35 5.22
C PHE A 892 34.46 10.62 4.55
N TYR A 893 34.78 9.60 3.76
CA TYR A 893 33.83 8.76 3.03
C TYR A 893 34.18 7.28 3.26
N LYS A 894 33.18 6.48 3.61
CA LYS A 894 33.32 5.05 3.96
C LYS A 894 32.58 4.16 2.98
N ILE A 895 33.30 3.29 2.29
CA ILE A 895 32.74 2.36 1.31
C ILE A 895 33.02 0.94 1.80
N ARG A 896 31.98 0.13 1.98
CA ARG A 896 32.12 -1.29 2.33
C ARG A 896 32.45 -2.06 1.06
N CYS A 897 33.72 -2.40 0.86
CA CYS A 897 34.17 -3.04 -0.37
C CYS A 897 34.04 -4.56 -0.32
N SER A 898 34.06 -5.15 0.88
CA SER A 898 33.89 -6.59 1.10
C SER A 898 32.47 -7.10 0.82
N SER A 899 31.49 -6.23 0.60
CA SER A 899 30.15 -6.62 0.16
C SER A 899 30.03 -6.82 -1.34
N ASP A 900 31.06 -6.46 -2.11
CA ASP A 900 31.14 -6.80 -3.53
C ASP A 900 31.66 -8.23 -3.69
N ILE A 901 31.00 -9.01 -4.55
CA ILE A 901 31.39 -10.38 -4.87
C ILE A 901 32.80 -10.44 -5.48
N LEU A 902 33.17 -9.44 -6.28
CA LEU A 902 34.46 -9.35 -6.96
C LEU A 902 35.61 -9.03 -6.01
N TRP A 903 35.33 -8.59 -4.78
CA TRP A 903 36.33 -8.39 -3.73
C TRP A 903 37.08 -9.68 -3.36
N TYR A 904 36.41 -10.83 -3.49
CA TYR A 904 36.97 -12.14 -3.11
C TYR A 904 37.69 -12.85 -4.26
N ASP A 905 37.88 -12.17 -5.39
CA ASP A 905 38.71 -12.67 -6.47
C ASP A 905 40.17 -12.23 -6.24
N LYS A 906 41.09 -13.18 -6.33
CA LYS A 906 42.50 -13.02 -5.90
C LYS A 906 43.37 -12.28 -6.91
N GLU A 907 42.79 -11.67 -7.94
CA GLU A 907 43.55 -10.93 -8.94
C GLU A 907 43.98 -9.54 -8.45
N LYS A 908 45.17 -9.12 -8.90
CA LYS A 908 45.69 -7.77 -8.63
C LYS A 908 44.73 -6.71 -9.18
N SER A 909 44.39 -5.76 -8.32
CA SER A 909 43.40 -4.73 -8.62
C SER A 909 44.03 -3.34 -8.64
N VAL A 910 43.72 -2.56 -9.68
CA VAL A 910 44.06 -1.15 -9.82
C VAL A 910 42.84 -0.34 -9.39
N ILE A 911 43.02 0.55 -8.41
CA ILE A 911 41.94 1.42 -7.93
C ILE A 911 42.15 2.81 -8.51
N LYS A 912 41.12 3.35 -9.15
CA LYS A 912 41.10 4.70 -9.72
C LYS A 912 40.02 5.51 -9.01
N THR A 913 40.33 6.75 -8.69
CA THR A 913 39.34 7.71 -8.18
C THR A 913 39.19 8.85 -9.18
N ASN A 914 37.96 9.29 -9.41
CA ASN A 914 37.66 10.44 -10.24
C ASN A 914 36.80 11.41 -9.42
N VAL A 915 37.48 12.40 -8.84
CA VAL A 915 36.89 13.42 -7.94
C VAL A 915 36.60 14.74 -8.64
N GLY A 916 36.86 14.86 -9.96
CA GLY A 916 36.72 16.11 -10.71
C GLY A 916 37.78 17.17 -10.37
N ASN A 917 37.85 18.25 -11.15
CA ASN A 917 38.92 19.26 -11.04
C ASN A 917 38.85 20.14 -9.77
N MET A 918 37.76 20.08 -9.02
CA MET A 918 37.50 20.93 -7.85
C MET A 918 37.54 20.16 -6.52
N ALA A 919 37.97 18.90 -6.53
CA ALA A 919 38.16 18.11 -5.32
C ALA A 919 39.46 17.31 -5.38
N GLN A 920 40.02 17.02 -4.21
CA GLN A 920 41.28 16.31 -4.05
C GLN A 920 41.14 15.23 -2.99
N VAL A 921 41.61 14.01 -3.30
CA VAL A 921 41.78 12.95 -2.30
C VAL A 921 43.04 13.27 -1.50
N GLU A 922 42.88 13.53 -0.20
CA GLU A 922 43.99 13.82 0.72
C GLU A 922 44.52 12.54 1.38
N GLU A 923 43.62 11.63 1.73
CA GLU A 923 43.96 10.38 2.41
C GLU A 923 43.12 9.23 1.84
N PHE A 924 43.73 8.04 1.74
CA PHE A 924 43.03 6.85 1.30
C PHE A 924 43.58 5.59 1.98
N TYR A 925 42.73 4.93 2.76
CA TYR A 925 43.10 3.75 3.55
C TYR A 925 42.10 2.60 3.41
N LEU A 926 42.55 1.38 3.70
CA LEU A 926 41.73 0.22 3.95
C LEU A 926 41.74 -0.10 5.46
N VAL A 927 40.55 -0.28 6.04
CA VAL A 927 40.37 -0.63 7.46
C VAL A 927 39.50 -1.86 7.64
N ASN A 928 39.57 -2.47 8.83
CA ASN A 928 38.65 -3.52 9.25
C ASN A 928 37.39 -2.90 9.84
N GLU A 929 36.29 -3.66 9.77
CA GLU A 929 35.11 -3.45 10.60
C GLU A 929 35.39 -3.40 12.09
#